data_AF-A0A9X1KTQ4-F1
#
_entry.id   AF-A0A9X1KTQ4-F1
#
_cell.length_a   1.000
_cell.length_b   1.000
_cell.length_c   1.000
_cell.angle_alpha   90.00
_cell.angle_beta   90.00
_cell.angle_gamma   90.00
#
_symmetry.space_group_name_H-M   'P 1'
#
loop_
_entity.id
_entity.type
_entity.pdbx_description
1 polymer ?
#
loop_
_entity_poly.entity_id
_entity_poly.type
_entity_poly.pdbx_seq_one_letter_code
_entity_poly.pdbx_strand_id
1 'polypeptide(L)'
;MENLSISPKEKVTIPEPLRPADGSPVHKLSLNAGFVHTPSLNHATAAGVLLAGYQNHSTKSNPGPFAVNISSGRVRRALFVLEGIQNNQPLEALLGYQFERALHDLTTADSTQNLNQYILAFREKYPVEHASIPQQGSQAQETVSPFSVVNGLKVMNAKQSEIKALVQKPAHAELVLKEQDRLRDTVDALNDLFVSEAAFQATQGKMDRTAGLLNAVKNAEAPPELEFNRTPRSTHLSITNRVTVHFDRSATQNAGPGWPALSSPRSAMEPGLNQWLGQLIGRPDRIVCSVSHIGKDGTESAETKITVSELGLHPIDLVYLGGEDVRSGARELEYHIIRVYEDKVDVPPESRLHVKFEPSTPGTGMRTLASVLPLIRDLRLLVTTARPASAKDFESRSKELTTDVDLLHGWQIDNLTARVNDAISKLEALRSALITKAPNSRQPKNRENPADFNQLFRFYAEEGASRAYLKQISFTNSAVDQILDFLQSAYLYGIKVAYPEAFDRDNPEQVILLVETAAGILETVNRKIEDAGKKINEAAGATETNKKADRLLDAAKRILGDDFIAIPLFKYTNQTDIRDGLMPEQTGRLLDFINTKEGTTNEMTMETWLESVSCVRPQLRRLEQVRMISEVQANSEILFHPVQIPFQENDSWLAVEFPETDESTGERFEPKNDTVCLAVHGDIAGKSAAMQSALVVDEWTEFVPNPKEVTGIAYNYDQPNASAPNAMLLAIEPTGSKKWNWDILFGILDDTLRRAKSRAVEPAHLLEDVALDTLSPMTVANFDLHQTGVSLDYLVASDEFLFSMKNKNFAIYKDFKS
;
A
#
# COMPACT_ATOMS: atom_id res chain seq x y z
N MET A 1 -20.79 -2.17 29.00
CA MET A 1 -21.49 -3.33 29.57
C MET A 1 -20.76 -3.75 30.83
N GLU A 2 -21.34 -3.56 32.01
CA GLU A 2 -20.71 -4.04 33.25
C GLU A 2 -21.64 -5.02 33.97
N ASN A 3 -21.09 -6.19 34.29
CA ASN A 3 -21.56 -7.19 35.27
C ASN A 3 -22.83 -7.99 34.93
N LEU A 4 -22.64 -9.20 34.39
CA LEU A 4 -23.66 -10.25 34.30
C LEU A 4 -23.65 -11.22 35.51
N SER A 5 -22.90 -10.94 36.58
CA SER A 5 -22.74 -11.85 37.72
C SER A 5 -23.72 -11.57 38.87
N ILE A 6 -24.35 -12.62 39.41
CA ILE A 6 -25.27 -12.55 40.54
C ILE A 6 -24.47 -12.59 41.85
N SER A 7 -24.60 -11.56 42.70
CA SER A 7 -23.97 -11.52 44.05
C SER A 7 -24.98 -11.86 45.17
N PRO A 8 -24.52 -12.31 46.36
CA PRO A 8 -25.39 -12.63 47.50
C PRO A 8 -26.14 -11.41 48.06
N LYS A 9 -27.27 -11.66 48.76
CA LYS A 9 -28.12 -10.62 49.37
C LYS A 9 -27.42 -9.94 50.55
N GLU A 10 -26.90 -8.74 50.33
CA GLU A 10 -26.39 -7.86 51.38
C GLU A 10 -27.14 -6.53 51.38
N LYS A 11 -27.21 -5.92 52.57
CA LYS A 11 -27.69 -4.54 52.74
C LYS A 11 -26.61 -3.61 52.19
N VAL A 12 -26.91 -2.86 51.14
CA VAL A 12 -25.91 -2.04 50.43
C VAL A 12 -25.94 -0.62 50.96
N THR A 13 -24.78 -0.10 51.38
CA THR A 13 -24.61 1.32 51.71
C THR A 13 -24.40 2.09 50.41
N ILE A 14 -25.37 2.90 50.03
CA ILE A 14 -25.30 3.76 48.84
C ILE A 14 -24.95 5.21 49.22
N PRO A 15 -24.23 5.95 48.33
CA PRO A 15 -23.94 7.37 48.51
C PRO A 15 -25.20 8.21 48.79
N GLU A 16 -25.06 9.27 49.60
CA GLU A 16 -26.15 10.19 50.00
C GLU A 16 -27.11 10.59 48.84
N PRO A 17 -26.63 10.97 47.63
CA PRO A 17 -27.53 11.41 46.56
C PRO A 17 -28.35 10.29 45.89
N LEU A 18 -28.04 9.02 46.15
CA LEU A 18 -28.77 7.87 45.58
C LEU A 18 -29.77 7.26 46.56
N ARG A 19 -29.87 7.78 47.79
CA ARG A 19 -30.80 7.27 48.80
C ARG A 19 -32.24 7.59 48.41
N PRO A 20 -33.17 6.63 48.58
CA PRO A 20 -34.59 6.91 48.43
C PRO A 20 -35.01 8.09 49.31
N ALA A 21 -35.81 9.01 48.76
CA ALA A 21 -36.29 10.19 49.49
C ALA A 21 -37.14 9.85 50.73
N ASP A 22 -37.66 8.62 50.78
CA ASP A 22 -38.44 8.06 51.90
C ASP A 22 -37.58 7.37 52.97
N GLY A 23 -36.25 7.32 52.81
CA GLY A 23 -35.33 6.70 53.76
C GLY A 23 -35.42 5.17 53.83
N SER A 24 -36.10 4.54 52.88
CA SER A 24 -36.26 3.09 52.84
C SER A 24 -34.92 2.37 52.60
N PRO A 25 -34.68 1.21 53.24
CA PRO A 25 -33.46 0.44 53.04
C PRO A 25 -33.41 -0.12 51.61
N VAL A 26 -32.31 0.10 50.91
CA VAL A 26 -32.08 -0.44 49.56
C VAL A 26 -31.61 -1.89 49.65
N HIS A 27 -32.29 -2.77 48.92
CA HIS A 27 -32.00 -4.20 48.87
C HIS A 27 -31.48 -4.60 47.49
N LYS A 28 -30.39 -5.37 47.44
CA LYS A 28 -29.93 -6.03 46.21
C LYS A 28 -30.81 -7.26 45.92
N LEU A 29 -31.57 -7.23 44.82
CA LEU A 29 -32.42 -8.35 44.39
C LEU A 29 -31.57 -9.45 43.75
N SER A 30 -31.60 -10.66 44.31
CA SER A 30 -30.76 -11.79 43.89
C SER A 30 -31.12 -12.41 42.53
N LEU A 31 -32.30 -12.12 41.99
CA LEU A 31 -32.75 -12.58 40.67
C LEU A 31 -32.67 -11.48 39.61
N ASN A 32 -32.31 -10.26 40.00
CA ASN A 32 -32.20 -9.14 39.07
C ASN A 32 -30.76 -9.11 38.53
N ALA A 33 -30.59 -9.39 37.23
CA ALA A 33 -29.31 -9.28 36.53
C ALA A 33 -28.88 -7.81 36.30
N GLY A 34 -29.71 -6.84 36.70
CA GLY A 34 -29.48 -5.42 36.49
C GLY A 34 -29.95 -4.93 35.13
N PHE A 35 -29.63 -3.67 34.81
CA PHE A 35 -29.82 -3.09 33.49
C PHE A 35 -28.46 -2.95 32.82
N VAL A 36 -28.33 -3.41 31.58
CA VAL A 36 -27.14 -3.20 30.75
C VAL A 36 -27.45 -2.11 29.75
N HIS A 37 -26.75 -0.98 29.86
CA HIS A 37 -26.79 0.05 28.81
C HIS A 37 -25.96 -0.44 27.63
N THR A 38 -26.59 -0.58 26.46
CA THR A 38 -25.93 -0.99 25.22
C THR A 38 -26.00 0.14 24.20
N PRO A 39 -24.95 0.36 23.38
CA PRO A 39 -24.89 1.50 22.48
C PRO A 39 -25.72 1.34 21.20
N SER A 40 -26.22 0.13 20.89
CA SER A 40 -27.25 -0.08 19.86
C SER A 40 -28.13 -1.30 20.15
N LEU A 41 -29.18 -1.48 19.34
CA LEU A 41 -30.04 -2.66 19.39
C LEU A 41 -29.26 -3.95 19.12
N ASN A 42 -28.30 -3.93 18.19
CA ASN A 42 -27.45 -5.11 17.92
C ASN A 42 -26.62 -5.51 19.14
N HIS A 43 -26.09 -4.52 19.87
CA HIS A 43 -25.40 -4.78 21.14
C HIS A 43 -26.36 -5.28 22.23
N ALA A 44 -27.61 -4.78 22.26
CA ALA A 44 -28.65 -5.26 23.18
C ALA A 44 -28.97 -6.75 22.92
N THR A 45 -29.16 -7.11 21.65
CA THR A 45 -29.42 -8.49 21.23
C THR A 45 -28.23 -9.39 21.57
N ALA A 46 -27.00 -8.96 21.29
CA ALA A 46 -25.79 -9.71 21.65
C ALA A 46 -25.67 -9.91 23.16
N ALA A 47 -25.91 -8.86 23.97
CA ALA A 47 -25.93 -8.95 25.42
C ALA A 47 -27.01 -9.93 25.93
N GLY A 48 -28.20 -9.92 25.30
CA GLY A 48 -29.27 -10.87 25.60
C GLY A 48 -28.89 -12.31 25.30
N VAL A 49 -28.23 -12.57 24.17
CA VAL A 49 -27.72 -13.91 23.80
C VAL A 49 -26.65 -14.38 24.80
N LEU A 50 -25.70 -13.51 25.15
CA LEU A 50 -24.66 -13.83 26.14
C LEU A 50 -25.26 -14.12 27.51
N LEU A 51 -26.24 -13.32 27.96
CA LEU A 51 -26.96 -13.54 29.21
C LEU A 51 -27.73 -14.87 29.20
N ALA A 52 -28.43 -15.20 28.11
CA ALA A 52 -29.10 -16.48 27.98
C ALA A 52 -28.10 -17.65 27.99
N GLY A 53 -26.96 -17.48 27.33
CA GLY A 53 -25.84 -18.43 27.37
C GLY A 53 -25.35 -18.67 28.80
N TYR A 54 -25.11 -17.58 29.55
CA TYR A 54 -24.71 -17.62 30.95
C TYR A 54 -25.74 -18.32 31.84
N GLN A 55 -27.02 -17.97 31.72
CA GLN A 55 -28.09 -18.56 32.54
C GLN A 55 -28.26 -20.07 32.30
N ASN A 56 -28.04 -20.53 31.07
CA ASN A 56 -28.21 -21.94 30.70
C ASN A 56 -26.99 -22.81 31.02
N HIS A 57 -25.78 -22.24 31.06
CA HIS A 57 -24.53 -23.00 31.19
C HIS A 57 -23.77 -22.73 32.49
N SER A 58 -24.06 -21.64 33.20
CA SER A 58 -23.45 -21.37 34.50
C SER A 58 -24.03 -22.31 35.57
N THR A 59 -23.14 -22.86 36.38
CA THR A 59 -23.50 -23.68 37.54
C THR A 59 -22.80 -23.15 38.77
N LYS A 60 -23.28 -23.49 39.97
CA LYS A 60 -22.59 -23.09 41.23
C LYS A 60 -21.15 -23.62 41.29
N SER A 61 -20.87 -24.76 40.67
CA SER A 61 -19.53 -25.37 40.58
C SER A 61 -18.67 -24.79 39.47
N ASN A 62 -19.27 -24.19 38.45
CA ASN A 62 -18.58 -23.57 37.33
C ASN A 62 -19.34 -22.32 36.87
N PRO A 63 -19.14 -21.17 37.52
CA PRO A 63 -19.86 -19.94 37.19
C PRO A 63 -19.26 -19.22 35.97
N GLY A 64 -18.14 -19.69 35.41
CA GLY A 64 -17.39 -19.01 34.34
C GLY A 64 -17.98 -19.04 32.92
N PRO A 65 -18.73 -20.07 32.47
CA PRO A 65 -19.22 -20.12 31.08
C PRO A 65 -20.08 -18.90 30.73
N PHE A 66 -19.70 -18.17 29.68
CA PHE A 66 -20.35 -16.92 29.22
C PHE A 66 -20.41 -15.79 30.27
N ALA A 67 -19.56 -15.84 31.30
CA ALA A 67 -19.44 -14.79 32.31
C ALA A 67 -18.54 -13.66 31.82
N VAL A 68 -19.05 -12.85 30.88
CA VAL A 68 -18.24 -11.85 30.18
C VAL A 68 -18.09 -10.55 30.99
N ASN A 69 -16.87 -10.01 31.06
CA ASN A 69 -16.58 -8.71 31.68
C ASN A 69 -15.77 -7.79 30.74
N ILE A 70 -16.43 -6.72 30.28
CA ILE A 70 -15.90 -5.82 29.25
C ILE A 70 -15.71 -4.42 29.81
N SER A 71 -15.03 -4.32 30.96
CA SER A 71 -14.67 -3.02 31.51
C SER A 71 -13.62 -2.32 30.63
N SER A 72 -13.64 -0.99 30.57
CA SER A 72 -12.77 -0.21 29.67
C SER A 72 -11.28 -0.53 29.88
N GLY A 73 -10.86 -0.78 31.13
CA GLY A 73 -9.48 -1.16 31.44
C GLY A 73 -9.09 -2.53 30.90
N ARG A 74 -10.02 -3.49 30.86
CA ARG A 74 -9.81 -4.84 30.30
C ARG A 74 -9.74 -4.79 28.78
N VAL A 75 -10.70 -4.12 28.15
CA VAL A 75 -10.76 -3.92 26.70
C VAL A 75 -9.49 -3.28 26.18
N ARG A 76 -9.01 -2.20 26.82
CA ARG A 76 -7.80 -1.50 26.39
C ARG A 76 -6.57 -2.41 26.38
N ARG A 77 -6.38 -3.23 27.41
CA ARG A 77 -5.23 -4.16 27.48
C ARG A 77 -5.36 -5.26 26.44
N ALA A 78 -6.57 -5.75 26.20
CA ALA A 78 -6.84 -6.73 25.15
C ALA A 78 -6.53 -6.15 23.76
N LEU A 79 -7.00 -4.94 23.45
CA LEU A 79 -6.72 -4.26 22.17
C LEU A 79 -5.22 -4.01 21.96
N PHE A 80 -4.50 -3.54 22.99
CA PHE A 80 -3.04 -3.37 22.92
C PHE A 80 -2.31 -4.68 22.53
N VAL A 81 -2.75 -5.82 23.08
CA VAL A 81 -2.18 -7.12 22.72
C VAL A 81 -2.54 -7.51 21.27
N LEU A 82 -3.76 -7.24 20.82
CA LEU A 82 -4.18 -7.52 19.45
C LEU A 82 -3.42 -6.70 18.41
N GLU A 83 -3.23 -5.41 18.66
CA GLU A 83 -2.42 -4.53 17.81
C GLU A 83 -0.97 -5.01 17.76
N GLY A 84 -0.41 -5.47 18.87
CA GLY A 84 0.92 -6.07 18.91
C GLY A 84 1.03 -7.33 18.04
N ILE A 85 0.04 -8.22 18.11
CA ILE A 85 -0.03 -9.44 17.30
C ILE A 85 -0.15 -9.11 15.81
N GLN A 86 -0.98 -8.12 15.45
CA GLN A 86 -1.11 -7.62 14.08
C GLN A 86 0.22 -7.07 13.53
N ASN A 87 1.06 -6.51 14.41
CA ASN A 87 2.41 -6.05 14.09
C ASN A 87 3.48 -7.16 14.19
N ASN A 88 3.08 -8.44 14.09
CA ASN A 88 3.95 -9.62 14.16
C ASN A 88 4.77 -9.75 15.46
N GLN A 89 4.30 -9.16 16.58
CA GLN A 89 4.93 -9.38 17.88
C GLN A 89 4.33 -10.61 18.57
N PRO A 90 5.15 -11.51 19.15
CA PRO A 90 4.63 -12.68 19.83
C PRO A 90 3.91 -12.30 21.13
N LEU A 91 2.81 -12.99 21.44
CA LEU A 91 2.01 -12.78 22.65
C LEU A 91 2.85 -12.83 23.94
N GLU A 92 3.85 -13.71 23.97
CA GLU A 92 4.78 -13.89 25.07
C GLU A 92 5.56 -12.61 25.40
N ALA A 93 6.00 -11.88 24.36
CA ALA A 93 6.74 -10.64 24.50
C ALA A 93 5.81 -9.50 24.92
N LEU A 94 4.61 -9.41 24.35
CA LEU A 94 3.61 -8.39 24.69
C LEU A 94 3.19 -8.46 26.17
N LEU A 95 2.90 -9.67 26.67
CA LEU A 95 2.62 -9.89 28.08
C LEU A 95 3.86 -9.63 28.95
N GLY A 96 5.06 -9.92 28.44
CA GLY A 96 6.33 -9.59 29.06
C GLY A 96 6.52 -8.10 29.26
N TYR A 97 6.27 -7.29 28.23
CA TYR A 97 6.33 -5.83 28.29
C TYR A 97 5.34 -5.28 29.30
N GLN A 98 4.11 -5.81 29.32
CA GLN A 98 3.10 -5.42 30.30
C GLN A 98 3.58 -5.70 31.74
N PHE A 99 4.18 -6.88 31.98
CA PHE A 99 4.67 -7.27 33.29
C PHE A 99 5.83 -6.38 33.76
N GLU A 100 6.87 -6.24 32.94
CA GLU A 100 8.04 -5.44 33.31
C GLU A 100 7.69 -3.95 33.49
N ARG A 101 6.83 -3.41 32.62
CA ARG A 101 6.30 -2.05 32.78
C ARG A 101 5.55 -1.89 34.09
N ALA A 102 4.73 -2.86 34.49
CA ALA A 102 4.01 -2.78 35.76
C ALA A 102 4.97 -2.78 36.97
N LEU A 103 6.05 -3.55 36.94
CA LEU A 103 7.10 -3.51 37.98
C LEU A 103 7.81 -2.16 38.01
N HIS A 104 8.09 -1.58 36.84
CA HIS A 104 8.65 -0.24 36.71
C HIS A 104 7.71 0.86 37.24
N ASP A 105 6.43 0.82 36.88
CA ASP A 105 5.43 1.80 37.30
C ASP A 105 5.24 1.75 38.83
N LEU A 106 5.17 0.56 39.43
CA LEU A 106 5.07 0.39 40.89
C LEU A 106 6.32 0.91 41.61
N THR A 107 7.50 0.65 41.05
CA THR A 107 8.77 1.18 41.60
C THR A 107 8.84 2.70 41.51
N THR A 108 8.28 3.28 40.44
CA THR A 108 8.25 4.73 40.23
C THR A 108 7.27 5.42 41.18
N ALA A 109 6.11 4.79 41.42
CA ALA A 109 5.10 5.29 42.33
C ALA A 109 5.56 5.27 43.80
N ASP A 110 6.31 4.24 44.20
CA ASP A 110 6.92 4.14 45.53
C ASP A 110 8.35 3.61 45.45
N SER A 111 9.31 4.53 45.44
CA SER A 111 10.75 4.21 45.39
C SER A 111 11.24 3.32 46.55
N THR A 112 10.48 3.22 47.65
CA THR A 112 10.82 2.32 48.77
C THR A 112 10.52 0.84 48.49
N GLN A 113 9.70 0.57 47.46
CA GLN A 113 9.34 -0.77 46.97
C GLN A 113 9.95 -1.01 45.58
N ASN A 114 11.28 -1.00 45.48
CA ASN A 114 11.96 -1.22 44.20
C ASN A 114 11.77 -2.66 43.70
N LEU A 115 10.85 -2.84 42.74
CA LEU A 115 10.58 -4.11 42.07
C LEU A 115 11.46 -4.33 40.82
N ASN A 116 12.09 -3.27 40.28
CA ASN A 116 12.97 -3.35 39.12
C ASN A 116 14.13 -4.32 39.33
N GLN A 117 14.58 -4.47 40.58
CA GLN A 117 15.65 -5.41 40.95
C GLN A 117 15.36 -6.87 40.57
N TYR A 118 14.09 -7.26 40.39
CA TYR A 118 13.71 -8.64 40.06
C TYR A 118 13.62 -8.91 38.55
N ILE A 119 13.61 -7.87 37.70
CA ILE A 119 13.39 -8.00 36.26
C ILE A 119 14.42 -8.95 35.62
N LEU A 120 15.71 -8.79 35.96
CA LEU A 120 16.76 -9.65 35.44
C LEU A 120 16.53 -11.13 35.83
N ALA A 121 16.22 -11.40 37.10
CA ALA A 121 15.96 -12.75 37.59
C ALA A 121 14.74 -13.39 36.89
N PHE A 122 13.71 -12.60 36.57
CA PHE A 122 12.57 -13.05 35.79
C PHE A 122 12.93 -13.37 34.34
N ARG A 123 13.71 -12.51 33.67
CA ARG A 123 14.21 -12.75 32.30
C ARG A 123 15.06 -14.02 32.20
N GLU A 124 15.94 -14.23 33.18
CA GLU A 124 16.79 -15.43 33.25
C GLU A 124 15.98 -16.71 33.49
N LYS A 125 14.95 -16.64 34.36
CA LYS A 125 14.11 -17.80 34.68
C LYS A 125 13.12 -18.14 33.54
N TYR A 126 12.59 -17.13 32.87
CA TYR A 126 11.55 -17.27 31.85
C TYR A 126 11.97 -16.56 30.54
N PRO A 127 12.94 -17.10 29.79
CA PRO A 127 13.34 -16.54 28.52
C PRO A 127 12.26 -16.74 27.45
N VAL A 128 12.19 -15.79 26.50
CA VAL A 128 11.44 -15.95 25.24
C VAL A 128 12.28 -16.81 24.31
N GLU A 129 11.74 -17.96 23.90
CA GLU A 129 12.43 -18.93 23.05
C GLU A 129 12.01 -18.73 21.59
N HIS A 130 12.97 -18.65 20.67
CA HIS A 130 12.69 -18.60 19.24
C HIS A 130 13.32 -19.79 18.52
N ALA A 131 12.53 -20.46 17.69
CA ALA A 131 13.04 -21.46 16.76
C ALA A 131 13.76 -20.74 15.60
N SER A 132 15.09 -20.74 15.61
CA SER A 132 15.87 -20.47 14.40
C SER A 132 15.91 -21.73 13.54
N ILE A 133 15.68 -21.61 12.24
CA ILE A 133 16.03 -22.66 11.29
C ILE A 133 17.55 -22.60 11.15
N PRO A 134 18.31 -23.63 11.56
CA PRO A 134 19.76 -23.59 11.40
C PRO A 134 20.09 -23.56 9.90
N GLN A 135 20.70 -22.47 9.45
CA GLN A 135 21.39 -22.46 8.17
C GLN A 135 22.51 -23.51 8.24
N GLN A 136 22.62 -24.36 7.22
CA GLN A 136 23.67 -25.38 7.14
C GLN A 136 25.06 -24.74 7.24
N GLY A 137 25.68 -24.82 8.42
CA GLY A 137 27.04 -24.38 8.71
C GLY A 137 27.46 -24.93 10.08
N SER A 138 28.62 -25.58 10.15
CA SER A 138 29.03 -26.46 11.26
C SER A 138 29.50 -25.74 12.54
N GLN A 139 28.96 -24.57 12.89
CA GLN A 139 29.24 -23.91 14.16
C GLN A 139 27.96 -23.40 14.80
N ALA A 140 27.71 -23.82 16.04
CA ALA A 140 26.62 -23.31 16.87
C ALA A 140 26.89 -21.84 17.19
N GLN A 141 26.11 -20.95 16.58
CA GLN A 141 26.17 -19.52 16.83
C GLN A 141 25.20 -19.21 17.99
N GLU A 142 25.68 -18.55 19.06
CA GLU A 142 24.81 -18.07 20.14
C GLU A 142 23.81 -17.06 19.55
N THR A 143 22.55 -17.48 19.48
CA THR A 143 21.44 -16.65 19.05
C THR A 143 21.01 -15.74 20.20
N VAL A 144 21.32 -14.45 20.11
CA VAL A 144 20.77 -13.43 21.00
C VAL A 144 19.34 -13.13 20.56
N SER A 145 18.38 -13.25 21.48
CA SER A 145 16.98 -12.91 21.22
C SER A 145 16.88 -11.43 20.80
N PRO A 146 16.13 -11.08 19.73
CA PRO A 146 15.85 -9.69 19.38
C PRO A 146 15.00 -8.97 20.44
N PHE A 147 14.36 -9.72 21.34
CA PHE A 147 13.58 -9.18 22.45
C PHE A 147 14.30 -9.38 23.79
N SER A 148 14.65 -8.27 24.45
CA SER A 148 15.23 -8.24 25.79
C SER A 148 14.14 -8.18 26.87
N VAL A 149 13.17 -9.09 26.85
CA VAL A 149 12.01 -9.08 27.77
C VAL A 149 11.71 -10.48 28.31
N VAL A 150 11.09 -10.56 29.49
CA VAL A 150 10.61 -11.81 30.09
C VAL A 150 9.46 -12.43 29.26
N ASN A 151 9.38 -13.76 29.21
CA ASN A 151 8.23 -14.46 28.65
C ASN A 151 7.00 -14.34 29.57
N GLY A 152 6.06 -13.48 29.20
CA GLY A 152 4.86 -13.20 30.00
C GLY A 152 3.90 -14.39 30.13
N LEU A 153 3.83 -15.29 29.13
CA LEU A 153 3.00 -16.51 29.22
C LEU A 153 3.55 -17.49 30.27
N LYS A 154 4.87 -17.67 30.30
CA LYS A 154 5.53 -18.50 31.32
C LYS A 154 5.35 -17.90 32.71
N VAL A 155 5.48 -16.58 32.86
CA VAL A 155 5.21 -15.87 34.13
C VAL A 155 3.75 -16.07 34.56
N MET A 156 2.80 -15.94 33.65
CA MET A 156 1.37 -16.15 33.93
C MET A 156 1.06 -17.57 34.44
N ASN A 157 1.73 -18.58 33.88
CA ASN A 157 1.55 -19.99 34.22
C ASN A 157 2.42 -20.47 35.40
N ALA A 158 3.38 -19.66 35.85
CA ALA A 158 4.29 -20.00 36.94
C ALA A 158 3.53 -20.24 38.26
N LYS A 159 3.99 -21.23 39.04
CA LYS A 159 3.41 -21.52 40.35
C LYS A 159 3.78 -20.41 41.33
N GLN A 160 2.89 -20.13 42.29
CA GLN A 160 3.18 -19.11 43.32
C GLN A 160 4.49 -19.40 44.08
N SER A 161 4.84 -20.67 44.28
CA SER A 161 6.11 -21.08 44.88
C SER A 161 7.33 -20.65 44.08
N GLU A 162 7.23 -20.64 42.74
CA GLU A 162 8.33 -20.25 41.84
C GLU A 162 8.53 -18.73 41.85
N ILE A 163 7.44 -17.96 41.88
CA ILE A 163 7.48 -16.50 42.03
C ILE A 163 8.09 -16.11 43.39
N LYS A 164 7.67 -16.77 44.49
CA LYS A 164 8.21 -16.53 45.84
C LYS A 164 9.67 -16.94 45.99
N ALA A 165 10.16 -17.88 45.16
CA ALA A 165 11.57 -18.24 45.13
C ALA A 165 12.45 -17.14 44.50
N LEU A 166 11.92 -16.43 43.50
CA LEU A 166 12.59 -15.30 42.85
C LEU A 166 12.50 -14.00 43.68
N VAL A 167 11.39 -13.83 44.42
CA VAL A 167 11.09 -12.61 45.19
C VAL A 167 11.06 -12.95 46.69
N GLN A 168 12.22 -12.89 47.33
CA GLN A 168 12.38 -13.32 48.73
C GLN A 168 11.68 -12.42 49.75
N LYS A 169 11.43 -11.14 49.44
CA LYS A 169 10.73 -10.20 50.33
C LYS A 169 9.21 -10.41 50.22
N PRO A 170 8.50 -10.77 51.31
CA PRO A 170 7.07 -11.10 51.27
C PRO A 170 6.19 -9.99 50.66
N ALA A 171 6.43 -8.74 51.04
CA ALA A 171 5.68 -7.59 50.52
C ALA A 171 5.86 -7.41 48.99
N HIS A 172 7.05 -7.66 48.46
CA HIS A 172 7.29 -7.59 47.02
C HIS A 172 6.65 -8.78 46.30
N ALA A 173 6.68 -9.97 46.90
CA ALA A 173 6.07 -11.17 46.31
C ALA A 173 4.56 -11.01 46.14
N GLU A 174 3.87 -10.37 47.09
CA GLU A 174 2.43 -10.06 46.96
C GLU A 174 2.13 -9.10 45.81
N LEU A 175 2.95 -8.06 45.62
CA LEU A 175 2.81 -7.13 44.49
C LEU A 175 3.05 -7.83 43.15
N VAL A 176 4.06 -8.67 43.05
CA VAL A 176 4.37 -9.43 41.82
C VAL A 176 3.29 -10.45 41.51
N LEU A 177 2.73 -11.14 42.52
CA LEU A 177 1.61 -12.05 42.34
C LEU A 177 0.35 -11.31 41.85
N LYS A 178 0.11 -10.09 42.33
CA LYS A 178 -0.97 -9.24 41.82
C LYS A 178 -0.78 -8.89 40.35
N GLU A 179 0.44 -8.59 39.91
CA GLU A 179 0.71 -8.36 38.49
C GLU A 179 0.65 -9.65 37.66
N GLN A 180 0.98 -10.82 38.23
CA GLN A 180 0.74 -12.12 37.60
C GLN A 180 -0.76 -12.34 37.34
N ASP A 181 -1.61 -12.05 38.33
CA ASP A 181 -3.07 -12.15 38.18
C ASP A 181 -3.60 -11.14 37.16
N ARG A 182 -2.96 -9.96 37.06
CA ARG A 182 -3.30 -8.96 36.03
C ARG A 182 -2.97 -9.44 34.61
N LEU A 183 -1.91 -10.22 34.41
CA LEU A 183 -1.62 -10.85 33.12
C LEU A 183 -2.71 -11.88 32.76
N ARG A 184 -3.12 -12.72 33.72
CA ARG A 184 -4.24 -13.65 33.54
C ARG A 184 -5.52 -12.91 33.15
N ASP A 185 -5.79 -11.79 33.81
CA ASP A 185 -6.93 -10.94 33.52
C ASP A 185 -6.86 -10.25 32.15
N THR A 186 -5.67 -9.99 31.60
CA THR A 186 -5.50 -9.53 30.19
C THR A 186 -5.88 -10.64 29.20
N VAL A 187 -5.43 -11.87 29.42
CA VAL A 187 -5.76 -13.01 28.54
C VAL A 187 -7.24 -13.36 28.61
N ASP A 188 -7.83 -13.31 29.80
CA ASP A 188 -9.26 -13.49 29.99
C ASP A 188 -10.08 -12.38 29.30
N ALA A 189 -9.61 -11.12 29.35
CA ALA A 189 -10.21 -10.01 28.62
C ALA A 189 -10.20 -10.20 27.09
N LEU A 190 -9.14 -10.80 26.53
CA LEU A 190 -9.08 -11.16 25.11
C LEU A 190 -10.17 -12.18 24.77
N ASN A 191 -10.32 -13.22 25.59
CA ASN A 191 -11.35 -14.24 25.40
C ASN A 191 -12.75 -13.65 25.49
N ASP A 192 -13.00 -12.81 26.50
CA ASP A 192 -14.27 -12.11 26.67
C ASP A 192 -14.62 -11.26 25.46
N LEU A 193 -13.63 -10.56 24.89
CA LEU A 193 -13.81 -9.73 23.72
C LEU A 193 -14.13 -10.57 22.47
N PHE A 194 -13.45 -11.69 22.28
CA PHE A 194 -13.74 -12.62 21.18
C PHE A 194 -15.11 -13.27 21.29
N VAL A 195 -15.51 -13.72 22.49
CA VAL A 195 -16.85 -14.28 22.74
C VAL A 195 -17.93 -13.23 22.46
N SER A 196 -17.67 -11.98 22.85
CA SER A 196 -18.58 -10.86 22.63
C SER A 196 -18.71 -10.50 21.15
N GLU A 197 -17.59 -10.43 20.43
CA GLU A 197 -17.58 -10.19 18.99
C GLU A 197 -18.29 -11.32 18.24
N ALA A 198 -18.01 -12.58 18.59
CA ALA A 198 -18.67 -13.72 17.98
C ALA A 198 -20.19 -13.67 18.17
N ALA A 199 -20.67 -13.36 19.38
CA ALA A 199 -22.09 -13.16 19.65
C ALA A 199 -22.67 -11.98 18.85
N PHE A 200 -21.94 -10.87 18.78
CA PHE A 200 -22.36 -9.65 18.07
C PHE A 200 -22.44 -9.80 16.55
N GLN A 201 -21.51 -10.52 15.95
CA GLN A 201 -21.52 -10.82 14.51
C GLN A 201 -22.57 -11.88 14.17
N ALA A 202 -22.75 -12.88 15.04
CA ALA A 202 -23.78 -13.91 14.88
C ALA A 202 -25.20 -13.32 14.93
N THR A 203 -25.47 -12.37 15.83
CA THR A 203 -26.79 -11.70 15.91
C THR A 203 -27.09 -10.83 14.68
N GLN A 204 -26.07 -10.44 13.92
CA GLN A 204 -26.21 -9.71 12.64
C GLN A 204 -26.29 -10.62 11.41
N GLY A 205 -26.22 -11.95 11.58
CA GLY A 205 -26.21 -12.90 10.45
C GLY A 205 -24.89 -12.94 9.67
N LYS A 206 -23.81 -12.31 10.16
CA LYS A 206 -22.49 -12.26 9.52
C LYS A 206 -21.67 -13.52 9.84
N MET A 207 -22.16 -14.69 9.42
CA MET A 207 -21.59 -15.99 9.80
C MET A 207 -20.16 -16.21 9.29
N ASP A 208 -19.82 -15.70 8.10
CA ASP A 208 -18.45 -15.80 7.56
C ASP A 208 -17.43 -15.08 8.43
N ARG A 209 -17.81 -13.93 9.00
CA ARG A 209 -16.93 -13.14 9.88
C ARG A 209 -16.78 -13.80 11.24
N THR A 210 -17.86 -14.37 11.78
CA THR A 210 -17.80 -15.21 12.98
C THR A 210 -16.87 -16.42 12.77
N ALA A 211 -16.98 -17.09 11.62
CA ALA A 211 -16.10 -18.22 11.27
C ALA A 211 -14.64 -17.78 11.12
N GLY A 212 -14.39 -16.63 10.47
CA GLY A 212 -13.06 -16.03 10.34
C GLY A 212 -12.42 -15.72 11.70
N LEU A 213 -13.17 -15.11 12.61
CA LEU A 213 -12.70 -14.86 13.98
C LEU A 213 -12.35 -16.15 14.73
N LEU A 214 -13.24 -17.16 14.67
CA LEU A 214 -13.01 -18.45 15.33
C LEU A 214 -11.81 -19.21 14.75
N ASN A 215 -11.61 -19.13 13.43
CA ASN A 215 -10.45 -19.70 12.76
C ASN A 215 -9.17 -18.97 13.16
N ALA A 216 -9.19 -17.64 13.25
CA ALA A 216 -8.04 -16.86 13.71
C ALA A 216 -7.63 -17.23 15.14
N VAL A 217 -8.59 -17.34 16.06
CA VAL A 217 -8.35 -17.81 17.44
C VAL A 217 -7.78 -19.24 17.45
N LYS A 218 -8.31 -20.13 16.60
CA LYS A 218 -7.86 -21.52 16.51
C LYS A 218 -6.44 -21.64 15.94
N ASN A 219 -6.12 -20.85 14.93
CA ASN A 219 -4.84 -20.91 14.20
C ASN A 219 -3.78 -19.98 14.79
N ALA A 220 -4.10 -19.23 15.86
CA ALA A 220 -3.27 -18.17 16.43
C ALA A 220 -2.86 -17.10 15.40
N GLU A 221 -3.74 -16.81 14.45
CA GLU A 221 -3.60 -15.76 13.45
C GLU A 221 -4.21 -14.45 13.96
N ALA A 222 -3.82 -13.32 13.37
CA ALA A 222 -4.42 -12.04 13.70
C ALA A 222 -5.92 -12.04 13.32
N PRO A 223 -6.83 -11.78 14.27
CA PRO A 223 -8.26 -11.75 13.98
C PRO A 223 -8.63 -10.52 13.14
N PRO A 224 -9.76 -10.59 12.40
CA PRO A 224 -10.31 -9.40 11.74
C PRO A 224 -10.62 -8.31 12.76
N GLU A 225 -10.65 -7.06 12.30
CA GLU A 225 -10.94 -5.92 13.16
C GLU A 225 -12.32 -6.07 13.84
N LEU A 226 -12.33 -5.82 15.15
CA LEU A 226 -13.45 -6.04 16.05
C LEU A 226 -14.41 -4.84 16.00
N GLU A 227 -15.71 -5.10 15.95
CA GLU A 227 -16.73 -4.05 15.86
C GLU A 227 -17.48 -3.84 17.17
N PHE A 228 -17.57 -4.85 18.02
CA PHE A 228 -18.36 -4.82 19.26
C PHE A 228 -17.88 -3.76 20.26
N ASN A 229 -16.59 -3.42 20.26
CA ASN A 229 -16.02 -2.39 21.12
C ASN A 229 -16.18 -0.97 20.54
N ARG A 230 -16.73 -0.83 19.33
CA ARG A 230 -16.98 0.46 18.69
C ARG A 230 -18.38 0.95 19.03
N THR A 231 -18.51 2.23 19.33
CA THR A 231 -19.82 2.88 19.37
C THR A 231 -20.34 2.94 17.93
N PRO A 232 -21.45 2.25 17.61
CA PRO A 232 -22.06 2.37 16.30
C PRO A 232 -22.50 3.82 16.13
N ARG A 233 -21.92 4.48 15.13
CA ARG A 233 -22.43 5.74 14.60
C ARG A 233 -23.43 5.37 13.52
N SER A 234 -24.63 5.90 13.63
CA SER A 234 -25.61 5.96 12.56
C SER A 234 -25.04 6.90 11.52
N THR A 235 -24.35 6.35 10.55
CA THR A 235 -24.06 7.04 9.30
C THR A 235 -24.95 6.35 8.28
N HIS A 236 -25.97 7.05 7.80
CA HIS A 236 -26.83 6.53 6.75
C HIS A 236 -26.25 6.77 5.36
N LEU A 237 -25.15 7.51 5.27
CA LEU A 237 -24.61 8.04 4.03
C LEU A 237 -23.10 7.88 3.99
N SER A 238 -22.63 7.38 2.86
CA SER A 238 -21.24 7.17 2.53
C SER A 238 -20.86 8.01 1.32
N ILE A 239 -19.70 8.65 1.39
CA ILE A 239 -19.08 9.35 0.28
C ILE A 239 -17.93 8.47 -0.19
N THR A 240 -17.95 8.03 -1.44
CA THR A 240 -16.83 7.29 -2.03
C THR A 240 -16.06 8.21 -2.96
N ASN A 241 -14.83 8.55 -2.58
CA ASN A 241 -13.90 9.28 -3.42
C ASN A 241 -13.19 8.29 -4.36
N ARG A 242 -13.05 8.65 -5.63
CA ARG A 242 -12.40 7.80 -6.63
C ARG A 242 -11.67 8.64 -7.67
N VAL A 243 -10.43 8.26 -7.98
CA VAL A 243 -9.61 8.94 -8.98
C VAL A 243 -9.49 8.06 -10.22
N THR A 244 -9.94 8.55 -11.38
CA THR A 244 -9.99 7.77 -12.63
C THR A 244 -9.25 8.44 -13.77
N VAL A 245 -8.59 7.61 -14.59
CA VAL A 245 -7.85 8.02 -15.78
C VAL A 245 -8.46 7.31 -16.98
N HIS A 246 -9.04 8.06 -17.91
CA HIS A 246 -9.73 7.53 -19.09
C HIS A 246 -8.84 7.63 -20.34
N PHE A 247 -8.85 6.58 -21.14
CA PHE A 247 -8.00 6.42 -22.31
C PHE A 247 -8.84 6.39 -23.59
N ASP A 248 -8.52 7.27 -24.54
CA ASP A 248 -9.15 7.26 -25.86
C ASP A 248 -8.57 6.13 -26.72
N ARG A 249 -9.38 5.14 -27.08
CA ARG A 249 -9.00 4.05 -28.00
C ARG A 249 -9.40 4.31 -29.45
N SER A 250 -10.13 5.39 -29.72
CA SER A 250 -10.59 5.78 -31.05
C SER A 250 -9.58 6.66 -31.79
N ALA A 251 -8.69 7.34 -31.05
CA ALA A 251 -7.54 8.04 -31.61
C ALA A 251 -6.55 7.02 -32.22
N THR A 252 -5.92 7.41 -33.33
CA THR A 252 -4.99 6.60 -34.13
C THR A 252 -4.06 5.75 -33.25
N GLN A 253 -3.80 4.48 -33.63
CA GLN A 253 -2.90 3.54 -32.93
C GLN A 253 -1.44 4.05 -32.72
N ASN A 254 -1.14 5.27 -33.14
CA ASN A 254 0.15 5.93 -33.00
C ASN A 254 0.21 6.73 -31.69
N ALA A 255 1.26 6.54 -30.89
CA ALA A 255 1.45 7.24 -29.62
C ALA A 255 1.90 8.71 -29.74
N GLY A 256 1.93 9.24 -30.96
CA GLY A 256 2.31 10.60 -31.28
C GLY A 256 3.56 10.69 -32.15
N PRO A 257 4.01 11.91 -32.47
CA PRO A 257 5.15 12.13 -33.36
C PRO A 257 6.45 11.52 -32.81
N GLY A 258 7.18 10.79 -33.67
CA GLY A 258 8.48 10.20 -33.33
C GLY A 258 8.41 8.79 -32.74
N TRP A 259 7.23 8.34 -32.29
CA TRP A 259 7.01 6.96 -31.86
C TRP A 259 6.80 6.02 -33.06
N PRO A 260 7.09 4.71 -32.92
CA PRO A 260 6.90 3.73 -34.00
C PRO A 260 5.47 3.68 -34.54
N ALA A 261 5.33 3.46 -35.85
CA ALA A 261 4.03 3.34 -36.51
C ALA A 261 3.43 1.93 -36.43
N LEU A 262 4.26 0.89 -36.39
CA LEU A 262 3.84 -0.51 -36.30
C LEU A 262 3.65 -0.89 -34.83
N SER A 263 2.45 -1.36 -34.48
CA SER A 263 2.11 -1.73 -33.11
C SER A 263 2.92 -2.93 -32.61
N SER A 264 3.41 -2.82 -31.38
CA SER A 264 3.91 -3.95 -30.60
C SER A 264 2.74 -4.77 -30.02
N PRO A 265 2.96 -6.00 -29.56
CA PRO A 265 1.93 -6.79 -28.89
C PRO A 265 1.23 -6.05 -27.74
N ARG A 266 1.99 -5.33 -26.91
CA ARG A 266 1.45 -4.54 -25.79
C ARG A 266 0.69 -3.30 -26.27
N SER A 267 1.22 -2.56 -27.26
CA SER A 267 0.53 -1.38 -27.78
C SER A 267 -0.71 -1.73 -28.61
N ALA A 268 -0.74 -2.89 -29.25
CA ALA A 268 -1.93 -3.41 -29.92
C ALA A 268 -3.02 -3.84 -28.92
N MET A 269 -2.63 -4.40 -27.77
CA MET A 269 -3.56 -4.73 -26.69
C MET A 269 -4.17 -3.47 -26.07
N GLU A 270 -3.34 -2.48 -25.73
CA GLU A 270 -3.75 -1.23 -25.07
C GLU A 270 -3.30 0.06 -25.81
N PRO A 271 -3.89 0.38 -26.97
CA PRO A 271 -3.52 1.56 -27.75
C PRO A 271 -3.77 2.89 -27.01
N GLY A 272 -4.87 3.01 -26.27
CA GLY A 272 -5.20 4.24 -25.53
C GLY A 272 -4.23 4.50 -24.39
N LEU A 273 -3.87 3.47 -23.60
CA LEU A 273 -2.84 3.57 -22.57
C LEU A 273 -1.49 3.92 -23.19
N ASN A 274 -1.13 3.27 -24.31
CA ASN A 274 0.12 3.53 -25.01
C ASN A 274 0.23 4.98 -25.50
N GLN A 275 -0.87 5.55 -26.01
CA GLN A 275 -0.92 6.95 -26.42
C GLN A 275 -0.75 7.90 -25.22
N TRP A 276 -1.46 7.66 -24.12
CA TRP A 276 -1.36 8.46 -22.91
C TRP A 276 0.06 8.43 -22.33
N LEU A 277 0.69 7.25 -22.24
CA LEU A 277 2.11 7.12 -21.84
C LEU A 277 3.04 7.90 -22.78
N GLY A 278 2.77 7.90 -24.09
CA GLY A 278 3.53 8.66 -25.08
C GLY A 278 3.43 10.18 -24.91
N GLN A 279 2.28 10.68 -24.46
CA GLN A 279 2.09 12.10 -24.13
C GLN A 279 2.91 12.49 -22.90
N LEU A 280 2.87 11.68 -21.83
CA LEU A 280 3.58 11.96 -20.58
C LEU A 280 5.10 11.88 -20.71
N ILE A 281 5.61 10.87 -21.44
CA ILE A 281 7.05 10.74 -21.73
C ILE A 281 7.50 11.83 -22.71
N GLY A 282 6.61 12.23 -23.62
CA GLY A 282 6.87 13.20 -24.68
C GLY A 282 7.63 12.60 -25.86
N ARG A 283 8.23 13.47 -26.66
CA ARG A 283 8.87 13.12 -27.93
C ARG A 283 10.11 12.23 -27.76
N PRO A 284 10.18 11.04 -28.38
CA PRO A 284 11.30 10.11 -28.22
C PRO A 284 12.55 10.53 -29.00
N ASP A 285 12.41 11.36 -30.05
CA ASP A 285 13.52 11.97 -30.79
C ASP A 285 14.29 13.02 -29.96
N ARG A 286 13.70 13.48 -28.86
CA ARG A 286 14.30 14.45 -27.94
C ARG A 286 14.86 13.81 -26.67
N ILE A 287 14.87 12.48 -26.56
CA ILE A 287 15.43 11.75 -25.42
C ILE A 287 16.67 11.01 -25.92
N VAL A 288 17.83 11.28 -25.31
CA VAL A 288 19.13 10.81 -25.78
C VAL A 288 19.94 10.10 -24.69
N CYS A 289 20.67 9.08 -25.10
CA CYS A 289 21.76 8.44 -24.37
C CYS A 289 23.01 8.38 -25.26
N SER A 290 24.17 8.03 -24.69
CA SER A 290 25.37 7.78 -25.49
C SER A 290 25.98 6.42 -25.24
N VAL A 291 26.68 5.92 -26.25
CA VAL A 291 27.48 4.70 -26.17
C VAL A 291 28.89 5.01 -26.66
N SER A 292 29.88 4.49 -25.94
CA SER A 292 31.27 4.44 -26.34
C SER A 292 31.78 3.00 -26.29
N HIS A 293 32.82 2.69 -27.05
CA HIS A 293 33.54 1.45 -26.94
C HIS A 293 34.94 1.70 -26.39
N ILE A 294 35.43 0.76 -25.59
CA ILE A 294 36.78 0.79 -25.02
C ILE A 294 37.59 -0.32 -25.69
N GLY A 295 38.64 0.08 -26.41
CA GLY A 295 39.55 -0.84 -27.09
C GLY A 295 40.44 -1.62 -26.13
N LYS A 296 41.16 -2.63 -26.65
CA LYS A 296 42.10 -3.46 -25.84
C LYS A 296 43.23 -2.66 -25.20
N ASP A 297 43.58 -1.52 -25.78
CA ASP A 297 44.58 -0.58 -25.27
C ASP A 297 44.03 0.33 -24.15
N GLY A 298 42.75 0.18 -23.79
CA GLY A 298 42.07 0.98 -22.78
C GLY A 298 41.63 2.36 -23.27
N THR A 299 41.76 2.66 -24.57
CA THR A 299 41.29 3.93 -25.14
C THR A 299 39.77 3.90 -25.34
N GLU A 300 39.07 4.92 -24.83
CA GLU A 300 37.63 5.09 -25.02
C GLU A 300 37.36 5.88 -26.31
N SER A 301 36.47 5.38 -27.15
CA SER A 301 36.03 6.06 -28.36
C SER A 301 35.24 7.33 -28.05
N ALA A 302 35.05 8.17 -29.06
CA ALA A 302 34.07 9.26 -28.95
C ALA A 302 32.66 8.71 -28.67
N GLU A 303 31.90 9.45 -27.85
CA GLU A 303 30.51 9.13 -27.54
C GLU A 303 29.63 9.25 -28.79
N THR A 304 28.90 8.19 -29.12
CA THR A 304 27.88 8.21 -30.17
C THR A 304 26.51 8.35 -29.54
N LYS A 305 25.73 9.33 -30.02
CA LYS A 305 24.39 9.61 -29.50
C LYS A 305 23.36 8.67 -30.10
N ILE A 306 22.47 8.17 -29.25
CA ILE A 306 21.34 7.31 -29.61
C ILE A 306 20.09 7.90 -29.00
N THR A 307 19.07 8.11 -29.84
CA THR A 307 17.78 8.63 -29.38
C THR A 307 16.81 7.48 -29.09
N VAL A 308 15.84 7.71 -28.20
CA VAL A 308 14.81 6.71 -27.90
C VAL A 308 13.99 6.33 -29.14
N SER A 309 13.83 7.25 -30.10
CA SER A 309 13.14 6.97 -31.37
C SER A 309 13.84 5.88 -32.20
N GLU A 310 15.16 5.77 -32.09
CA GLU A 310 15.95 4.77 -32.84
C GLU A 310 15.83 3.37 -32.25
N LEU A 311 15.44 3.26 -30.98
CA LEU A 311 15.21 1.96 -30.33
C LEU A 311 14.01 1.22 -30.91
N GLY A 312 13.10 1.91 -31.61
CA GLY A 312 11.92 1.30 -32.23
C GLY A 312 10.89 0.79 -31.21
N LEU A 313 10.94 1.26 -29.96
CA LEU A 313 10.06 0.84 -28.87
C LEU A 313 8.85 1.77 -28.75
N HIS A 314 7.67 1.21 -28.47
CA HIS A 314 6.53 2.03 -28.07
C HIS A 314 6.64 2.49 -26.61
N PRO A 315 5.91 3.55 -26.22
CA PRO A 315 5.87 4.03 -24.83
C PRO A 315 5.57 2.94 -23.81
N ILE A 316 4.56 2.10 -24.10
CA ILE A 316 4.19 1.00 -23.20
C ILE A 316 5.33 -0.01 -23.05
N ASP A 317 6.05 -0.33 -24.13
CA ASP A 317 7.18 -1.25 -24.07
C ASP A 317 8.33 -0.66 -23.26
N LEU A 318 8.61 0.63 -23.43
CA LEU A 318 9.62 1.36 -22.67
C LEU A 318 9.32 1.37 -21.16
N VAL A 319 8.04 1.54 -20.78
CA VAL A 319 7.58 1.49 -19.37
C VAL A 319 7.77 0.10 -18.76
N TYR A 320 7.40 -0.96 -19.48
CA TYR A 320 7.62 -2.33 -19.00
C TYR A 320 9.09 -2.78 -19.06
N LEU A 321 9.93 -2.15 -19.90
CA LEU A 321 11.39 -2.31 -19.95
C LEU A 321 12.12 -1.67 -18.77
N GLY A 322 11.65 -0.52 -18.28
CA GLY A 322 12.33 0.28 -17.26
C GLY A 322 12.60 -0.41 -15.91
N GLY A 323 12.04 -1.61 -15.70
CA GLY A 323 12.14 -2.39 -14.47
C GLY A 323 11.37 -1.75 -13.30
N GLU A 324 11.17 -2.52 -12.22
CA GLU A 324 10.77 -1.94 -10.91
C GLU A 324 12.02 -1.42 -10.17
N ASP A 325 13.15 -2.10 -10.33
CA ASP A 325 14.44 -1.74 -9.74
C ASP A 325 15.44 -1.21 -10.77
N VAL A 326 16.25 -0.23 -10.36
CA VAL A 326 17.27 0.45 -11.20
C VAL A 326 18.19 -0.52 -11.93
N ARG A 327 18.54 -1.65 -11.29
CA ARG A 327 19.54 -2.60 -11.81
C ARG A 327 18.98 -3.63 -12.78
N SER A 328 17.70 -4.02 -12.65
CA SER A 328 17.13 -5.11 -13.47
C SER A 328 16.63 -4.61 -14.83
N GLY A 329 15.97 -3.45 -14.87
CA GLY A 329 15.48 -2.84 -16.12
C GLY A 329 16.58 -2.24 -17.00
N ALA A 330 17.70 -1.83 -16.39
CA ALA A 330 18.82 -1.23 -17.13
C ALA A 330 19.41 -2.19 -18.18
N ARG A 331 19.52 -3.49 -17.89
CA ARG A 331 20.20 -4.45 -18.78
C ARG A 331 19.45 -4.71 -20.09
N GLU A 332 18.12 -4.82 -20.03
CA GLU A 332 17.30 -5.06 -21.22
C GLU A 332 17.30 -3.81 -22.13
N LEU A 333 17.20 -2.62 -21.52
CA LEU A 333 17.27 -1.36 -22.24
C LEU A 333 18.66 -1.11 -22.84
N GLU A 334 19.73 -1.41 -22.11
CA GLU A 334 21.12 -1.34 -22.57
C GLU A 334 21.34 -2.21 -23.81
N TYR A 335 20.76 -3.41 -23.86
CA TYR A 335 20.85 -4.27 -25.04
C TYR A 335 20.27 -3.60 -26.31
N HIS A 336 19.07 -3.01 -26.21
CA HIS A 336 18.47 -2.30 -27.35
C HIS A 336 19.33 -1.11 -27.80
N ILE A 337 19.91 -0.38 -26.84
CA ILE A 337 20.82 0.73 -27.11
C ILE A 337 22.11 0.25 -27.81
N ILE A 338 22.70 -0.84 -27.31
CA ILE A 338 23.91 -1.46 -27.87
C ILE A 338 23.68 -1.93 -29.31
N ARG A 339 22.53 -2.54 -29.61
CA ARG A 339 22.24 -3.01 -30.97
C ARG A 339 22.16 -1.86 -31.97
N VAL A 340 21.47 -0.78 -31.61
CA VAL A 340 21.42 0.43 -32.44
C VAL A 340 22.82 1.04 -32.62
N TYR A 341 23.69 0.92 -31.61
CA TYR A 341 25.09 1.34 -31.71
C TYR A 341 25.86 0.49 -32.72
N GLU A 342 25.76 -0.84 -32.64
CA GLU A 342 26.44 -1.79 -33.54
C GLU A 342 25.98 -1.65 -35.00
N ASP A 343 24.71 -1.29 -35.24
CA ASP A 343 24.21 -1.00 -36.59
C ASP A 343 24.77 0.30 -37.18
N LYS A 344 25.26 1.22 -36.34
CA LYS A 344 25.77 2.54 -36.74
C LYS A 344 27.29 2.62 -36.82
N VAL A 345 27.98 1.88 -35.96
CA VAL A 345 29.42 1.97 -35.77
C VAL A 345 30.03 0.59 -35.93
N ASP A 346 31.06 0.49 -36.77
CA ASP A 346 31.89 -0.71 -36.87
C ASP A 346 32.73 -0.85 -35.60
N VAL A 347 32.32 -1.73 -34.69
CA VAL A 347 32.95 -1.90 -33.37
C VAL A 347 34.14 -2.87 -33.52
N PRO A 348 35.36 -2.48 -33.13
CA PRO A 348 36.51 -3.37 -33.21
C PRO A 348 36.32 -4.65 -32.37
N PRO A 349 36.79 -5.83 -32.84
CA PRO A 349 36.67 -7.07 -32.10
C PRO A 349 37.25 -6.98 -30.67
N GLU A 350 36.56 -7.58 -29.70
CA GLU A 350 36.91 -7.59 -28.27
C GLU A 350 36.86 -6.21 -27.56
N SER A 351 36.19 -5.20 -28.14
CA SER A 351 35.94 -3.93 -27.45
C SER A 351 34.84 -4.07 -26.40
N ARG A 352 34.99 -3.42 -25.24
CA ARG A 352 33.94 -3.35 -24.22
C ARG A 352 33.04 -2.14 -24.46
N LEU A 353 31.74 -2.36 -24.58
CA LEU A 353 30.77 -1.27 -24.73
C LEU A 353 30.44 -0.63 -23.38
N HIS A 354 30.27 0.67 -23.38
CA HIS A 354 29.89 1.45 -22.22
C HIS A 354 28.71 2.37 -22.57
N VAL A 355 27.55 2.06 -21.99
CA VAL A 355 26.33 2.84 -22.16
C VAL A 355 26.25 3.90 -21.06
N LYS A 356 26.06 5.18 -21.45
CA LYS A 356 25.83 6.31 -20.56
C LYS A 356 24.43 6.85 -20.81
N PHE A 357 23.54 6.73 -19.81
CA PHE A 357 22.20 7.31 -19.88
C PHE A 357 22.19 8.84 -19.77
N GLU A 358 23.29 9.41 -19.28
CA GLU A 358 23.56 10.85 -19.26
C GLU A 358 24.78 11.14 -20.15
N PRO A 359 24.57 11.56 -21.41
CA PRO A 359 25.67 11.86 -22.32
C PRO A 359 26.39 13.13 -21.90
N SER A 360 27.71 13.20 -22.16
CA SER A 360 28.54 14.36 -21.80
C SER A 360 28.10 15.66 -22.50
N THR A 361 27.48 15.53 -23.68
CA THR A 361 26.90 16.65 -24.43
C THR A 361 25.53 16.27 -25.01
N PRO A 362 24.42 16.42 -24.28
CA PRO A 362 23.10 16.00 -24.77
C PRO A 362 22.66 16.76 -26.04
N GLY A 363 23.00 18.04 -26.13
CA GLY A 363 22.58 18.94 -27.22
C GLY A 363 21.41 19.84 -26.79
N THR A 364 21.32 21.03 -27.39
CA THR A 364 20.32 22.04 -27.01
C THR A 364 18.90 21.52 -27.27
N GLY A 365 18.04 21.56 -26.25
CA GLY A 365 16.64 21.09 -26.35
C GLY A 365 16.46 19.57 -26.28
N MET A 366 17.53 18.82 -25.97
CA MET A 366 17.48 17.36 -25.72
C MET A 366 17.40 17.06 -24.22
N ARG A 367 16.71 15.97 -23.88
CA ARG A 367 16.58 15.42 -22.53
C ARG A 367 17.40 14.14 -22.43
N THR A 368 17.99 13.86 -21.28
CA THR A 368 18.79 12.64 -21.10
C THR A 368 17.88 11.48 -20.74
N LEU A 369 18.24 10.26 -21.15
CA LEU A 369 17.48 9.09 -20.72
C LEU A 369 17.46 8.96 -19.18
N ALA A 370 18.57 9.34 -18.52
CA ALA A 370 18.67 9.39 -17.07
C ALA A 370 17.59 10.29 -16.41
N SER A 371 17.25 11.44 -17.00
CA SER A 371 16.21 12.33 -16.45
C SER A 371 14.79 11.80 -16.63
N VAL A 372 14.57 10.92 -17.61
CA VAL A 372 13.25 10.35 -17.93
C VAL A 372 13.03 9.01 -17.22
N LEU A 373 14.09 8.29 -16.82
CA LEU A 373 13.97 7.00 -16.14
C LEU A 373 13.10 7.01 -14.86
N PRO A 374 13.17 8.03 -13.96
CA PRO A 374 12.26 8.12 -12.83
C PRO A 374 10.78 8.13 -13.25
N LEU A 375 10.43 8.95 -14.26
CA LEU A 375 9.08 9.01 -14.81
C LEU A 375 8.62 7.65 -15.34
N ILE A 376 9.48 6.97 -16.12
CA ILE A 376 9.16 5.65 -16.69
C ILE A 376 8.84 4.63 -15.58
N ARG A 377 9.57 4.67 -14.46
CA ARG A 377 9.34 3.79 -13.31
C ARG A 377 8.07 4.15 -12.55
N ASP A 378 7.85 5.43 -12.27
CA ASP A 378 6.65 5.86 -11.56
C ASP A 378 5.39 5.59 -12.39
N LEU A 379 5.46 5.73 -13.72
CA LEU A 379 4.41 5.30 -14.65
C LEU A 379 4.17 3.80 -14.59
N ARG A 380 5.22 2.97 -14.56
CA ARG A 380 5.07 1.51 -14.42
C ARG A 380 4.35 1.19 -13.12
N LEU A 381 4.81 1.74 -11.99
CA LEU A 381 4.23 1.47 -10.67
C LEU A 381 2.79 1.99 -10.58
N LEU A 382 2.50 3.16 -11.14
CA LEU A 382 1.15 3.72 -11.20
C LEU A 382 0.20 2.79 -11.99
N VAL A 383 0.61 2.38 -13.20
CA VAL A 383 -0.22 1.52 -14.05
C VAL A 383 -0.41 0.12 -13.44
N THR A 384 0.65 -0.48 -12.88
CA THR A 384 0.60 -1.86 -12.34
C THR A 384 -0.12 -1.97 -10.99
N THR A 385 -0.23 -0.87 -10.24
CA THR A 385 -0.97 -0.85 -8.96
C THR A 385 -2.41 -0.38 -9.11
N ALA A 386 -2.77 0.25 -10.22
CA ALA A 386 -4.14 0.63 -10.54
C ALA A 386 -4.98 -0.59 -10.98
N ARG A 387 -6.31 -0.49 -10.86
CA ARG A 387 -7.24 -1.53 -11.33
C ARG A 387 -8.01 -1.07 -12.56
N PRO A 388 -8.34 -1.95 -13.52
CA PRO A 388 -9.29 -1.65 -14.58
C PRO A 388 -10.65 -1.23 -14.01
N ALA A 389 -11.23 -0.18 -14.61
CA ALA A 389 -12.56 0.28 -14.25
C ALA A 389 -13.67 -0.58 -14.91
N SER A 390 -14.86 -0.52 -14.35
CA SER A 390 -16.09 -1.13 -14.84
C SER A 390 -17.26 -0.15 -14.72
N ALA A 391 -18.40 -0.46 -15.32
CA ALA A 391 -19.59 0.40 -15.24
C ALA A 391 -20.03 0.68 -13.79
N LYS A 392 -19.94 -0.34 -12.92
CA LYS A 392 -20.17 -0.25 -11.47
C LYS A 392 -19.38 0.85 -10.76
N ASP A 393 -18.19 1.19 -11.26
CA ASP A 393 -17.35 2.24 -10.64
C ASP A 393 -17.91 3.65 -10.85
N PHE A 394 -18.94 3.77 -11.68
CA PHE A 394 -19.62 5.01 -12.00
C PHE A 394 -21.08 4.99 -11.57
N GLU A 395 -21.50 3.98 -10.79
CA GLU A 395 -22.84 3.92 -10.21
C GLU A 395 -22.81 4.35 -8.73
N SER A 396 -23.82 5.12 -8.33
CA SER A 396 -24.12 5.29 -6.90
C SER A 396 -24.65 3.99 -6.32
N ARG A 397 -24.35 3.71 -5.04
CA ARG A 397 -24.92 2.59 -4.30
C ARG A 397 -26.39 2.87 -3.99
N SER A 398 -27.26 2.77 -4.99
CA SER A 398 -28.70 2.87 -4.78
C SER A 398 -29.21 1.65 -3.98
N LYS A 399 -30.38 1.79 -3.35
CA LYS A 399 -31.05 0.69 -2.62
C LYS A 399 -31.55 -0.43 -3.56
N GLU A 400 -31.65 -0.18 -4.85
CA GLU A 400 -32.02 -1.15 -5.88
C GLU A 400 -30.81 -1.48 -6.75
N LEU A 401 -29.92 -2.33 -6.22
CA LEU A 401 -28.81 -2.88 -7.00
C LEU A 401 -29.34 -3.86 -8.04
N THR A 402 -28.99 -3.65 -9.30
CA THR A 402 -29.19 -4.65 -10.35
C THR A 402 -28.43 -5.92 -9.96
N THR A 403 -29.15 -7.05 -9.86
CA THR A 403 -28.56 -8.36 -9.53
C THR A 403 -27.98 -9.07 -10.75
N ASP A 404 -28.20 -8.52 -11.94
CA ASP A 404 -27.61 -8.99 -13.20
C ASP A 404 -26.13 -8.55 -13.29
N VAL A 405 -25.24 -9.53 -13.14
CA VAL A 405 -23.78 -9.36 -13.18
C VAL A 405 -23.30 -8.83 -14.53
N ASP A 406 -23.99 -9.15 -15.63
CA ASP A 406 -23.57 -8.76 -16.98
C ASP A 406 -23.79 -7.27 -17.20
N LEU A 407 -24.92 -6.74 -16.72
CA LEU A 407 -25.23 -5.30 -16.75
C LEU A 407 -24.38 -4.51 -15.75
N LEU A 408 -24.07 -5.09 -14.58
CA LEU A 408 -23.34 -4.42 -13.51
C LEU A 408 -21.92 -3.98 -13.92
N HIS A 409 -21.17 -4.86 -14.60
CA HIS A 409 -19.80 -4.53 -15.02
C HIS A 409 -19.75 -3.81 -16.38
N GLY A 410 -20.74 -4.06 -17.26
CA GLY A 410 -20.83 -3.44 -18.57
C GLY A 410 -19.68 -3.81 -19.53
N TRP A 411 -18.87 -4.83 -19.21
CA TRP A 411 -17.68 -5.22 -19.97
C TRP A 411 -18.02 -5.83 -21.34
N GLN A 412 -17.23 -5.46 -22.36
CA GLN A 412 -17.34 -5.98 -23.72
C GLN A 412 -16.39 -7.18 -23.91
N ILE A 413 -16.87 -8.36 -23.54
CA ILE A 413 -16.08 -9.60 -23.57
C ILE A 413 -15.65 -9.99 -24.97
N ASP A 414 -16.49 -9.77 -25.99
CA ASP A 414 -16.15 -10.11 -27.37
C ASP A 414 -14.94 -9.32 -27.87
N ASN A 415 -14.84 -8.04 -27.49
CA ASN A 415 -13.68 -7.21 -27.81
C ASN A 415 -12.41 -7.71 -27.11
N LEU A 416 -12.50 -8.00 -25.81
CA LEU A 416 -11.37 -8.51 -25.04
C LEU A 416 -10.91 -9.88 -25.57
N THR A 417 -11.85 -10.76 -25.90
CA THR A 417 -11.58 -12.08 -26.49
C THR A 417 -10.85 -11.95 -27.82
N ALA A 418 -11.32 -11.07 -28.72
CA ALA A 418 -10.68 -10.82 -30.00
C ALA A 418 -9.23 -10.34 -29.84
N ARG A 419 -8.97 -9.43 -28.90
CA ARG A 419 -7.63 -8.91 -28.61
C ARG A 419 -6.69 -9.96 -28.03
N VAL A 420 -7.17 -10.77 -27.08
CA VAL A 420 -6.38 -11.87 -26.48
C VAL A 420 -6.07 -12.93 -27.54
N ASN A 421 -7.03 -13.25 -28.41
CA ASN A 421 -6.82 -14.18 -29.52
C ASN A 421 -5.84 -13.64 -30.58
N ASP A 422 -5.86 -12.33 -30.87
CA ASP A 422 -4.87 -11.72 -31.76
C ASP A 422 -3.46 -11.80 -31.15
N ALA A 423 -3.32 -11.51 -29.86
CA ALA A 423 -2.04 -11.58 -29.16
C ALA A 423 -1.45 -13.00 -29.13
N ILE A 424 -2.26 -14.03 -28.82
CA ILE A 424 -1.80 -15.42 -28.84
C ILE A 424 -1.45 -15.88 -30.27
N SER A 425 -2.25 -15.49 -31.27
CA SER A 425 -1.98 -15.82 -32.67
C SER A 425 -0.67 -15.21 -33.17
N LYS A 426 -0.35 -13.98 -32.77
CA LYS A 426 0.94 -13.33 -33.08
C LYS A 426 2.11 -14.00 -32.37
N LEU A 427 1.93 -14.47 -31.14
CA LEU A 427 2.95 -15.26 -30.43
C LEU A 427 3.18 -16.63 -31.10
N GLU A 428 2.12 -17.29 -31.55
CA GLU A 428 2.20 -18.53 -32.34
C GLU A 428 2.90 -18.31 -33.68
N ALA A 429 2.65 -17.18 -34.35
CA ALA A 429 3.33 -16.81 -35.58
C ALA A 429 4.83 -16.57 -35.34
N LEU A 430 5.19 -15.87 -34.26
CA LEU A 430 6.59 -15.67 -33.86
C LEU A 430 7.30 -17.01 -33.62
N ARG A 431 6.66 -17.92 -32.87
CA ARG A 431 7.17 -19.28 -32.68
C ARG A 431 7.37 -19.99 -34.02
N SER A 432 6.35 -19.94 -34.88
CA SER A 432 6.34 -20.62 -36.18
C SER A 432 7.44 -20.11 -37.11
N ALA A 433 7.75 -18.81 -37.04
CA ALA A 433 8.80 -18.18 -37.82
C ALA A 433 10.21 -18.74 -37.49
N LEU A 434 10.47 -19.13 -36.23
CA LEU A 434 11.72 -19.78 -35.85
C LEU A 434 11.71 -21.28 -36.17
N ILE A 435 10.70 -22.02 -35.69
CA ILE A 435 10.73 -23.50 -35.69
C ILE A 435 10.72 -24.12 -37.08
N THR A 436 10.25 -23.39 -38.10
CA THR A 436 10.18 -23.85 -39.51
C THR A 436 11.44 -23.55 -40.31
N LYS A 437 12.40 -22.79 -39.75
CA LYS A 437 13.63 -22.42 -40.44
C LYS A 437 14.68 -23.52 -40.34
N ALA A 438 15.45 -23.69 -41.41
CA ALA A 438 16.54 -24.65 -41.46
C ALA A 438 17.79 -24.07 -40.75
N PRO A 439 18.40 -24.79 -39.79
CA PRO A 439 19.63 -24.35 -39.14
C PRO A 439 20.83 -24.39 -40.10
N ASN A 440 20.80 -25.28 -41.10
CA ASN A 440 21.84 -25.39 -42.12
C ASN A 440 21.33 -25.90 -43.49
N SER A 441 22.18 -25.71 -44.50
CA SER A 441 21.97 -26.13 -45.89
C SER A 441 22.54 -27.53 -46.21
N ARG A 442 23.04 -28.28 -45.22
CA ARG A 442 23.68 -29.59 -45.43
C ARG A 442 22.65 -30.68 -45.73
N GLN A 443 23.07 -31.68 -46.52
CA GLN A 443 22.31 -32.87 -46.91
C GLN A 443 23.19 -34.13 -46.72
N PRO A 444 22.61 -35.31 -46.41
CA PRO A 444 21.20 -35.57 -46.15
C PRO A 444 20.74 -35.06 -44.77
N LYS A 445 19.43 -34.80 -44.62
CA LYS A 445 18.84 -34.43 -43.32
C LYS A 445 18.81 -35.64 -42.39
N ASN A 446 19.46 -35.53 -41.23
CA ASN A 446 19.60 -36.58 -40.22
C ASN A 446 19.77 -35.94 -38.82
N ARG A 447 20.08 -36.74 -37.79
CA ARG A 447 20.25 -36.23 -36.40
C ARG A 447 21.38 -35.20 -36.26
N GLU A 448 22.42 -35.30 -37.10
CA GLU A 448 23.56 -34.37 -37.14
C GLU A 448 23.30 -33.15 -38.05
N ASN A 449 22.29 -33.22 -38.93
CA ASN A 449 21.85 -32.16 -39.84
C ASN A 449 20.31 -32.03 -39.82
N PRO A 450 19.73 -31.43 -38.77
CA PRO A 450 18.28 -31.29 -38.65
C PRO A 450 17.66 -30.51 -39.81
N ALA A 451 16.41 -30.85 -40.16
CA ALA A 451 15.68 -30.19 -41.24
C ALA A 451 15.26 -28.77 -40.85
N ASP A 452 14.83 -28.58 -39.60
CA ASP A 452 14.37 -27.33 -39.04
C ASP A 452 14.73 -27.18 -37.56
N PHE A 453 14.51 -25.99 -36.99
CA PHE A 453 14.75 -25.72 -35.56
C PHE A 453 13.86 -26.56 -34.64
N ASN A 454 12.67 -26.98 -35.08
CA ASN A 454 11.81 -27.88 -34.29
C ASN A 454 12.51 -29.24 -34.06
N GLN A 455 13.05 -29.83 -35.12
CA GLN A 455 13.79 -31.08 -35.04
C GLN A 455 15.09 -30.91 -34.24
N LEU A 456 15.82 -29.81 -34.46
CA LEU A 456 17.03 -29.49 -33.71
C LEU A 456 16.75 -29.51 -32.20
N PHE A 457 15.76 -28.75 -31.74
CA PHE A 457 15.48 -28.62 -30.31
C PHE A 457 14.88 -29.90 -29.71
N ARG A 458 14.15 -30.70 -30.49
CA ARG A 458 13.72 -32.04 -30.05
C ARG A 458 14.91 -32.97 -29.81
N PHE A 459 15.85 -33.06 -30.76
CA PHE A 459 17.05 -33.89 -30.59
C PHE A 459 17.94 -33.39 -29.44
N TYR A 460 18.07 -32.06 -29.29
CA TYR A 460 18.77 -31.44 -28.18
C TYR A 460 18.14 -31.82 -26.82
N ALA A 461 16.81 -31.81 -26.71
CA ALA A 461 16.10 -32.24 -25.51
C ALA A 461 16.24 -33.76 -25.24
N GLU A 462 16.16 -34.60 -26.27
CA GLU A 462 16.35 -36.06 -26.15
C GLU A 462 17.75 -36.43 -25.63
N GLU A 463 18.78 -35.65 -25.97
CA GLU A 463 20.15 -35.82 -25.47
C GLU A 463 20.41 -35.13 -24.13
N GLY A 464 19.35 -34.74 -23.41
CA GLY A 464 19.46 -34.14 -22.08
C GLY A 464 20.00 -32.72 -22.10
N ALA A 465 19.69 -31.92 -23.13
CA ALA A 465 20.18 -30.55 -23.31
C ALA A 465 21.72 -30.46 -23.32
N SER A 466 22.36 -31.40 -24.03
CA SER A 466 23.82 -31.48 -24.10
C SER A 466 24.42 -30.45 -25.05
N ARG A 467 25.24 -29.54 -24.52
CA ARG A 467 26.04 -28.60 -25.33
C ARG A 467 26.93 -29.30 -26.36
N ALA A 468 27.34 -30.55 -26.09
CA ALA A 468 28.16 -31.33 -27.00
C ALA A 468 27.42 -31.71 -28.30
N TYR A 469 26.09 -31.82 -28.27
CA TYR A 469 25.28 -32.04 -29.46
C TYR A 469 25.28 -30.79 -30.37
N LEU A 470 25.03 -29.62 -29.80
CA LEU A 470 25.01 -28.35 -30.56
C LEU A 470 26.37 -28.03 -31.21
N LYS A 471 27.48 -28.43 -30.59
CA LYS A 471 28.84 -28.29 -31.17
C LYS A 471 29.04 -29.05 -32.48
N GLN A 472 28.24 -30.09 -32.73
CA GLN A 472 28.36 -30.90 -33.95
C GLN A 472 27.63 -30.26 -35.14
N ILE A 473 26.82 -29.23 -34.89
CA ILE A 473 25.91 -28.63 -35.86
C ILE A 473 26.51 -27.31 -36.34
N SER A 474 26.63 -27.16 -37.65
CA SER A 474 26.96 -25.87 -38.26
C SER A 474 25.70 -25.02 -38.38
N PHE A 475 25.78 -23.73 -38.08
CA PHE A 475 24.69 -22.76 -38.26
C PHE A 475 25.03 -21.79 -39.40
N THR A 476 24.04 -21.44 -40.23
CA THR A 476 24.23 -20.40 -41.26
C THR A 476 24.00 -19.01 -40.68
N ASN A 477 24.56 -17.97 -41.30
CA ASN A 477 24.34 -16.58 -40.88
C ASN A 477 22.85 -16.22 -40.83
N SER A 478 22.09 -16.67 -41.84
CA SER A 478 20.63 -16.50 -41.86
C SER A 478 19.94 -17.20 -40.68
N ALA A 479 20.42 -18.36 -40.23
CA ALA A 479 19.86 -19.04 -39.06
C ALA A 479 20.15 -18.26 -37.77
N VAL A 480 21.35 -17.69 -37.64
CA VAL A 480 21.72 -16.83 -36.51
C VAL A 480 20.87 -15.56 -36.48
N ASP A 481 20.67 -14.89 -37.63
CA ASP A 481 19.82 -13.70 -37.73
C ASP A 481 18.37 -14.00 -37.29
N GLN A 482 17.81 -15.14 -37.70
CA GLN A 482 16.46 -15.53 -37.28
C GLN A 482 16.35 -15.81 -35.78
N ILE A 483 17.40 -16.33 -35.14
CA ILE A 483 17.43 -16.48 -33.68
C ILE A 483 17.46 -15.11 -33.01
N LEU A 484 18.31 -14.19 -33.49
CA LEU A 484 18.39 -12.83 -32.95
C LEU A 484 17.04 -12.08 -33.10
N ASP A 485 16.37 -12.21 -34.24
CA ASP A 485 15.05 -11.62 -34.48
C ASP A 485 13.97 -12.23 -33.56
N PHE A 486 14.03 -13.56 -33.34
CA PHE A 486 13.14 -14.25 -32.43
C PHE A 486 13.32 -13.77 -30.99
N LEU A 487 14.57 -13.70 -30.50
CA LEU A 487 14.89 -13.23 -29.16
C LEU A 487 14.44 -11.78 -28.94
N GLN A 488 14.72 -10.92 -29.92
CA GLN A 488 14.31 -9.50 -29.89
C GLN A 488 12.79 -9.36 -29.80
N SER A 489 12.04 -10.18 -30.55
CA SER A 489 10.60 -10.13 -30.56
C SER A 489 9.98 -10.78 -29.32
N ALA A 490 10.60 -11.83 -28.77
CA ALA A 490 10.13 -12.54 -27.59
C ALA A 490 10.06 -11.64 -26.34
N TYR A 491 10.97 -10.66 -26.26
CA TYR A 491 10.99 -9.67 -25.20
C TYR A 491 9.65 -8.91 -25.06
N LEU A 492 9.02 -8.54 -26.19
CA LEU A 492 7.75 -7.80 -26.21
C LEU A 492 6.56 -8.58 -25.62
N TYR A 493 6.75 -9.87 -25.35
CA TYR A 493 5.80 -10.76 -24.68
C TYR A 493 6.12 -10.98 -23.18
N GLY A 494 6.90 -10.07 -22.58
CA GLY A 494 7.24 -10.14 -21.16
C GLY A 494 8.14 -11.32 -20.80
N ILE A 495 8.98 -11.73 -21.75
CA ILE A 495 10.00 -12.75 -21.53
C ILE A 495 11.31 -12.01 -21.27
N LYS A 496 11.91 -12.24 -20.10
CA LYS A 496 13.23 -11.71 -19.78
C LYS A 496 14.27 -12.47 -20.60
N VAL A 497 15.00 -11.75 -21.45
CA VAL A 497 16.02 -12.34 -22.32
C VAL A 497 17.39 -11.85 -21.86
N ALA A 498 18.26 -12.80 -21.51
CA ALA A 498 19.67 -12.50 -21.26
C ALA A 498 20.43 -12.60 -22.58
N TYR A 499 21.06 -11.50 -22.99
CA TYR A 499 21.88 -11.45 -24.20
C TYR A 499 23.37 -11.55 -23.85
N PRO A 500 24.19 -12.24 -24.65
CA PRO A 500 25.64 -12.21 -24.51
C PRO A 500 26.18 -10.79 -24.75
N GLU A 501 27.05 -10.29 -23.86
CA GLU A 501 27.79 -9.03 -24.10
C GLU A 501 28.77 -9.24 -25.27
N ALA A 502 28.74 -8.35 -26.27
CA ALA A 502 29.58 -8.37 -27.48
C ALA A 502 29.50 -9.69 -28.28
N PHE A 503 28.33 -9.93 -28.90
CA PHE A 503 28.08 -11.12 -29.71
C PHE A 503 28.85 -11.09 -31.03
N ASP A 504 29.82 -12.00 -31.16
CA ASP A 504 30.60 -12.28 -32.36
C ASP A 504 29.99 -13.49 -33.11
N ARG A 505 29.55 -13.22 -34.33
CA ARG A 505 28.92 -14.21 -35.24
C ARG A 505 29.91 -15.29 -35.69
N ASP A 506 31.21 -14.98 -35.69
CA ASP A 506 32.27 -15.89 -36.11
C ASP A 506 32.76 -16.76 -34.95
N ASN A 507 32.34 -16.47 -33.71
CA ASN A 507 32.68 -17.25 -32.54
C ASN A 507 31.68 -18.41 -32.32
N PRO A 508 32.06 -19.68 -32.60
CA PRO A 508 31.14 -20.80 -32.52
C PRO A 508 30.61 -21.06 -31.11
N GLU A 509 31.38 -20.74 -30.05
CA GLU A 509 30.92 -20.92 -28.67
C GLU A 509 29.82 -19.92 -28.28
N GLN A 510 29.86 -18.71 -28.81
CA GLN A 510 28.82 -17.71 -28.59
C GLN A 510 27.57 -18.02 -29.40
N VAL A 511 27.70 -18.50 -30.63
CA VAL A 511 26.57 -18.99 -31.44
C VAL A 511 25.86 -20.15 -30.74
N ILE A 512 26.60 -21.08 -30.14
CA ILE A 512 26.01 -22.19 -29.37
C ILE A 512 25.25 -21.66 -28.15
N LEU A 513 25.83 -20.74 -27.39
CA LEU A 513 25.16 -20.12 -26.24
C LEU A 513 23.85 -19.42 -26.65
N LEU A 514 23.85 -18.75 -27.82
CA LEU A 514 22.67 -18.11 -28.38
C LEU A 514 21.58 -19.14 -28.72
N VAL A 515 21.95 -20.28 -29.31
CA VAL A 515 21.04 -21.38 -29.63
C VAL A 515 20.48 -22.04 -28.37
N GLU A 516 21.30 -22.23 -27.33
CA GLU A 516 20.84 -22.72 -26.02
C GLU A 516 19.82 -21.77 -25.39
N THR A 517 20.11 -20.46 -25.44
CA THR A 517 19.20 -19.41 -24.94
C THR A 517 17.89 -19.40 -25.72
N ALA A 518 17.95 -19.52 -27.05
CA ALA A 518 16.77 -19.61 -27.91
C ALA A 518 15.92 -20.85 -27.60
N ALA A 519 16.54 -22.00 -27.33
CA ALA A 519 15.83 -23.22 -26.95
C ALA A 519 15.02 -23.02 -25.65
N GLY A 520 15.63 -22.44 -24.60
CA GLY A 520 14.96 -22.17 -23.33
C GLY A 520 13.84 -21.13 -23.45
N ILE A 521 14.03 -20.10 -24.28
CA ILE A 521 12.99 -19.10 -24.54
C ILE A 521 11.84 -19.71 -25.36
N LEU A 522 12.14 -20.57 -26.34
CA LEU A 522 11.12 -21.28 -27.11
C LEU A 522 10.25 -22.18 -26.22
N GLU A 523 10.84 -22.87 -25.25
CA GLU A 523 10.09 -23.63 -24.24
C GLU A 523 9.18 -22.72 -23.41
N THR A 524 9.69 -21.55 -23.00
CA THR A 524 8.88 -20.54 -22.28
C THR A 524 7.73 -20.02 -23.14
N VAL A 525 7.96 -19.75 -24.43
CA VAL A 525 6.92 -19.35 -25.39
C VAL A 525 5.86 -20.44 -25.54
N ASN A 526 6.27 -21.71 -25.67
CA ASN A 526 5.34 -22.84 -25.77
C ASN A 526 4.44 -22.94 -24.53
N ARG A 527 5.02 -22.84 -23.34
CA ARG A 527 4.27 -22.84 -22.07
C ARG A 527 3.30 -21.67 -21.99
N LYS A 528 3.73 -20.45 -22.36
CA LYS A 528 2.85 -19.27 -22.41
C LYS A 528 1.64 -19.48 -23.33
N ILE A 529 1.86 -20.04 -24.52
CA ILE A 529 0.79 -20.36 -25.48
C ILE A 529 -0.18 -21.40 -24.88
N GLU A 530 0.34 -22.47 -24.27
CA GLU A 530 -0.49 -23.52 -23.65
C GLU A 530 -1.33 -22.98 -22.48
N ASP A 531 -0.70 -22.26 -21.55
CA ASP A 531 -1.35 -21.71 -20.36
C ASP A 531 -2.41 -20.66 -20.74
N ALA A 532 -2.11 -19.80 -21.71
CA ALA A 532 -3.07 -18.82 -22.22
C ALA A 532 -4.22 -19.51 -22.96
N GLY A 533 -3.94 -20.51 -23.80
CA GLY A 533 -4.95 -21.30 -24.52
C GLY A 533 -5.91 -22.01 -23.57
N LYS A 534 -5.40 -22.60 -22.49
CA LYS A 534 -6.22 -23.19 -21.42
C LYS A 534 -7.20 -22.17 -20.84
N LYS A 535 -6.75 -20.94 -20.64
CA LYS A 535 -7.52 -19.88 -19.95
C LYS A 535 -8.55 -19.24 -20.84
N ILE A 536 -8.25 -19.12 -22.13
CA ILE A 536 -9.24 -18.78 -23.17
C ILE A 536 -10.34 -19.85 -23.23
N ASN A 537 -9.98 -21.14 -23.16
CA ASN A 537 -10.97 -22.23 -23.13
C ASN A 537 -11.82 -22.22 -21.84
N GLU A 538 -11.20 -21.97 -20.67
CA GLU A 538 -11.92 -21.78 -19.40
C GLU A 538 -12.88 -20.58 -19.47
N ALA A 539 -12.49 -19.49 -20.13
CA ALA A 539 -13.37 -18.35 -20.37
C ALA A 539 -14.56 -18.72 -21.27
N ALA A 540 -14.33 -19.47 -22.35
CA ALA A 540 -15.39 -19.94 -23.25
C ALA A 540 -16.43 -20.83 -22.53
N GLY A 541 -16.00 -21.60 -21.53
CA GLY A 541 -16.87 -22.46 -20.72
C GLY A 541 -17.58 -21.77 -19.54
N ALA A 542 -17.21 -20.54 -19.19
CA ALA A 542 -17.83 -19.80 -18.09
C ALA A 542 -19.20 -19.23 -18.50
N THR A 543 -20.14 -19.16 -17.56
CA THR A 543 -21.47 -18.56 -17.79
C THR A 543 -21.50 -17.07 -17.47
N GLU A 544 -20.88 -16.65 -16.35
CA GLU A 544 -20.90 -15.26 -15.87
C GLU A 544 -19.84 -14.39 -16.56
N THR A 545 -20.21 -13.16 -16.95
CA THR A 545 -19.34 -12.22 -17.67
C THR A 545 -18.09 -11.80 -16.89
N ASN A 546 -18.20 -11.61 -15.58
CA ASN A 546 -17.04 -11.28 -14.73
C ASN A 546 -15.99 -12.39 -14.73
N LYS A 547 -16.40 -13.65 -14.57
CA LYS A 547 -15.51 -14.82 -14.63
C LYS A 547 -14.87 -14.95 -16.00
N LYS A 548 -15.61 -14.67 -17.09
CA LYS A 548 -15.03 -14.63 -18.45
C LYS A 548 -13.93 -13.58 -18.55
N ALA A 549 -14.19 -12.37 -18.09
CA ALA A 549 -13.22 -11.28 -18.09
C ALA A 549 -11.98 -11.64 -17.28
N ASP A 550 -12.14 -12.14 -16.05
CA ASP A 550 -11.01 -12.53 -15.18
C ASP A 550 -10.10 -13.57 -15.86
N ARG A 551 -10.69 -14.59 -16.49
CA ARG A 551 -9.93 -15.63 -17.22
C ARG A 551 -9.20 -15.07 -18.43
N LEU A 552 -9.82 -14.14 -19.17
CA LEU A 552 -9.19 -13.47 -20.32
C LEU A 552 -8.09 -12.50 -19.89
N LEU A 553 -8.28 -11.76 -18.81
CA LEU A 553 -7.27 -10.88 -18.22
C LEU A 553 -6.06 -11.69 -17.76
N ASP A 554 -6.29 -12.82 -17.10
CA ASP A 554 -5.19 -13.70 -16.73
C ASP A 554 -4.49 -14.31 -17.97
N ALA A 555 -5.23 -14.60 -19.05
CA ALA A 555 -4.63 -15.06 -20.31
C ALA A 555 -3.75 -13.98 -20.95
N ALA A 556 -4.19 -12.72 -20.94
CA ALA A 556 -3.42 -11.57 -21.40
C ALA A 556 -2.10 -11.42 -20.61
N LYS A 557 -2.15 -11.56 -19.28
CA LYS A 557 -0.94 -11.55 -18.41
C LYS A 557 0.04 -12.65 -18.79
N ARG A 558 -0.44 -13.88 -18.96
CA ARG A 558 0.43 -15.01 -19.37
C ARG A 558 1.12 -14.76 -20.70
N ILE A 559 0.44 -14.12 -21.66
CA ILE A 559 1.01 -13.79 -22.96
C ILE A 559 2.00 -12.63 -22.87
N LEU A 560 1.63 -11.50 -22.25
CA LEU A 560 2.35 -10.22 -22.36
C LEU A 560 3.28 -9.89 -21.17
N GLY A 561 3.22 -10.68 -20.10
CA GLY A 561 3.97 -10.51 -18.85
C GLY A 561 3.05 -10.47 -17.63
N ASP A 562 3.50 -11.04 -16.51
CA ASP A 562 2.66 -11.21 -15.31
C ASP A 562 2.17 -9.87 -14.72
N ASP A 563 2.99 -8.82 -14.85
CA ASP A 563 2.67 -7.46 -14.39
C ASP A 563 1.78 -6.69 -15.39
N PHE A 564 1.54 -7.22 -16.60
CA PHE A 564 0.82 -6.48 -17.63
C PHE A 564 -0.66 -6.32 -17.28
N ILE A 565 -1.17 -5.08 -17.34
CA ILE A 565 -2.58 -4.79 -17.13
C ILE A 565 -3.30 -4.59 -18.46
N ALA A 566 -4.20 -5.52 -18.79
CA ALA A 566 -5.20 -5.34 -19.83
C ALA A 566 -6.46 -4.66 -19.26
N ILE A 567 -6.99 -3.68 -19.99
CA ILE A 567 -8.15 -2.86 -19.63
C ILE A 567 -9.33 -3.31 -20.52
N PRO A 568 -10.36 -3.94 -19.93
CA PRO A 568 -11.59 -4.26 -20.66
C PRO A 568 -12.33 -2.98 -21.03
N LEU A 569 -12.93 -2.97 -22.23
CA LEU A 569 -13.87 -1.92 -22.60
C LEU A 569 -15.17 -2.10 -21.82
N PHE A 570 -15.76 -1.00 -21.36
CA PHE A 570 -17.08 -1.00 -20.74
C PHE A 570 -17.99 0.10 -21.32
N LYS A 571 -19.29 -0.04 -21.08
CA LYS A 571 -20.27 1.04 -21.28
C LYS A 571 -20.78 1.50 -19.93
N TYR A 572 -20.96 2.80 -19.74
CA TYR A 572 -21.70 3.29 -18.57
C TYR A 572 -23.14 2.78 -18.62
N THR A 573 -23.65 2.45 -17.45
CA THR A 573 -25.06 2.11 -17.21
C THR A 573 -25.90 3.38 -17.01
N ASN A 574 -25.36 4.39 -16.32
CA ASN A 574 -25.95 5.70 -16.05
C ASN A 574 -25.42 6.81 -17.00
N GLN A 575 -25.54 6.59 -18.31
CA GLN A 575 -24.98 7.50 -19.33
C GLN A 575 -25.45 8.95 -19.22
N THR A 576 -26.68 9.18 -18.74
CA THR A 576 -27.25 10.52 -18.56
C THR A 576 -26.56 11.26 -17.41
N ASP A 577 -26.47 10.65 -16.21
CA ASP A 577 -25.78 11.25 -15.05
C ASP A 577 -24.33 11.60 -15.37
N ILE A 578 -23.61 10.71 -16.06
CA ILE A 578 -22.22 10.96 -16.46
C ILE A 578 -22.13 12.11 -17.46
N ARG A 579 -23.01 12.13 -18.47
CA ARG A 579 -23.03 13.20 -19.48
C ARG A 579 -23.28 14.55 -18.82
N ASP A 580 -24.26 14.60 -17.92
CA ASP A 580 -24.71 15.85 -17.31
C ASP A 580 -23.68 16.34 -16.26
N GLY A 581 -23.07 15.42 -15.49
CA GLY A 581 -22.02 15.74 -14.52
C GLY A 581 -20.67 16.14 -15.12
N LEU A 582 -20.35 15.71 -16.34
CA LEU A 582 -19.11 16.08 -17.07
C LEU A 582 -19.30 17.27 -18.04
N MET A 583 -20.45 17.95 -18.01
CA MET A 583 -20.59 19.20 -18.76
C MET A 583 -19.65 20.26 -18.17
N PRO A 584 -18.86 20.99 -18.98
CA PRO A 584 -17.88 21.97 -18.47
C PRO A 584 -18.48 23.03 -17.55
N GLU A 585 -19.73 23.43 -17.80
CA GLU A 585 -20.46 24.38 -16.96
C GLU A 585 -20.80 23.81 -15.58
N GLN A 586 -20.99 22.49 -15.46
CA GLN A 586 -21.37 21.81 -14.22
C GLN A 586 -20.16 21.42 -13.38
N THR A 587 -19.06 20.98 -14.01
CA THR A 587 -17.83 20.63 -13.29
C THR A 587 -17.25 21.81 -12.52
N GLY A 588 -17.36 23.03 -13.05
CA GLY A 588 -16.96 24.24 -12.33
C GLY A 588 -17.90 24.56 -11.15
N ARG A 589 -19.21 24.41 -11.34
CA ARG A 589 -20.22 24.72 -10.32
C ARG A 589 -20.06 23.91 -9.05
N LEU A 590 -19.66 22.65 -9.16
CA LEU A 590 -19.39 21.78 -8.01
C LEU A 590 -18.35 22.40 -7.04
N LEU A 591 -17.45 23.25 -7.54
CA LEU A 591 -16.39 23.90 -6.75
C LEU A 591 -16.70 25.36 -6.39
N ASP A 592 -17.84 25.92 -6.83
CA ASP A 592 -18.14 27.36 -6.66
C ASP A 592 -18.12 27.79 -5.19
N PHE A 593 -18.68 26.97 -4.28
CA PHE A 593 -18.71 27.26 -2.85
C PHE A 593 -17.29 27.39 -2.27
N ILE A 594 -16.45 26.36 -2.46
CA ILE A 594 -15.10 26.35 -1.88
C ILE A 594 -14.22 27.43 -2.50
N ASN A 595 -14.36 27.65 -3.81
CA ASN A 595 -13.63 28.72 -4.50
C ASN A 595 -14.02 30.11 -4.00
N THR A 596 -15.31 30.34 -3.73
CA THR A 596 -15.79 31.60 -3.18
C THR A 596 -15.32 31.79 -1.74
N LYS A 597 -15.32 30.73 -0.94
CA LYS A 597 -14.90 30.76 0.46
C LYS A 597 -13.40 31.05 0.60
N GLU A 598 -12.57 30.33 -0.14
CA GLU A 598 -11.10 30.39 -0.02
C GLU A 598 -10.46 31.41 -1.00
N GLY A 599 -11.23 31.95 -1.94
CA GLY A 599 -10.72 32.86 -2.97
C GLY A 599 -9.82 32.18 -4.00
N THR A 600 -10.12 30.93 -4.36
CA THR A 600 -9.32 30.07 -5.24
C THR A 600 -9.97 29.86 -6.61
N THR A 601 -9.28 29.15 -7.51
CA THR A 601 -9.79 28.72 -8.83
C THR A 601 -10.10 27.22 -8.83
N ASN A 602 -10.91 26.76 -9.79
CA ASN A 602 -11.23 25.33 -9.97
C ASN A 602 -9.97 24.46 -10.01
N GLU A 603 -8.97 24.89 -10.77
CA GLU A 603 -7.71 24.18 -10.93
C GLU A 603 -6.96 24.12 -9.58
N MET A 604 -6.76 25.26 -8.92
CA MET A 604 -6.06 25.30 -7.63
C MET A 604 -6.75 24.45 -6.55
N THR A 605 -8.08 24.43 -6.54
CA THR A 605 -8.87 23.60 -5.61
C THR A 605 -8.67 22.12 -5.87
N MET A 606 -8.68 21.68 -7.13
CA MET A 606 -8.41 20.28 -7.48
C MET A 606 -6.96 19.88 -7.17
N GLU A 607 -5.99 20.75 -7.44
CA GLU A 607 -4.58 20.53 -7.10
C GLU A 607 -4.39 20.40 -5.58
N THR A 608 -4.92 21.35 -4.81
CA THR A 608 -4.84 21.34 -3.33
C THR A 608 -5.47 20.07 -2.76
N TRP A 609 -6.62 19.65 -3.30
CA TRP A 609 -7.25 18.40 -2.89
C TRP A 609 -6.37 17.19 -3.20
N LEU A 610 -5.86 17.05 -4.43
CA LEU A 610 -4.99 15.93 -4.81
C LEU A 610 -3.71 15.89 -3.96
N GLU A 611 -3.05 17.03 -3.75
CA GLU A 611 -1.86 17.16 -2.91
C GLU A 611 -2.14 16.74 -1.46
N SER A 612 -3.25 17.20 -0.88
CA SER A 612 -3.62 16.87 0.50
C SER A 612 -3.80 15.37 0.71
N VAL A 613 -4.48 14.68 -0.22
CA VAL A 613 -4.71 13.24 -0.13
C VAL A 613 -3.44 12.45 -0.44
N SER A 614 -2.56 12.98 -1.29
CA SER A 614 -1.26 12.36 -1.61
C SER A 614 -0.36 12.16 -0.37
N CYS A 615 -0.50 13.00 0.65
CA CYS A 615 0.24 12.88 1.91
C CYS A 615 -0.06 11.58 2.68
N VAL A 616 -1.27 11.03 2.52
CA VAL A 616 -1.75 9.85 3.26
C VAL A 616 -2.00 8.64 2.36
N ARG A 617 -2.04 8.83 1.04
CA ARG A 617 -2.29 7.76 0.05
C ARG A 617 -1.08 7.51 -0.85
N PRO A 618 -0.43 6.34 -0.72
CA PRO A 618 0.74 5.99 -1.55
C PRO A 618 0.47 6.02 -3.05
N GLN A 619 -0.72 5.63 -3.52
CA GLN A 619 -1.06 5.63 -4.95
C GLN A 619 -1.21 7.05 -5.49
N LEU A 620 -1.90 7.95 -4.77
CA LEU A 620 -2.01 9.35 -5.17
C LEU A 620 -0.70 10.11 -5.07
N ARG A 621 0.19 9.75 -4.12
CA ARG A 621 1.56 10.26 -4.09
C ARG A 621 2.34 9.92 -5.36
N ARG A 622 2.21 8.71 -5.88
CA ARG A 622 2.86 8.33 -7.15
C ARG A 622 2.25 9.09 -8.32
N LEU A 623 0.92 9.26 -8.32
CA LEU A 623 0.25 10.04 -9.35
C LEU A 623 0.77 11.49 -9.36
N GLU A 624 0.88 12.13 -8.19
CA GLU A 624 1.47 13.47 -8.05
C GLU A 624 2.91 13.51 -8.61
N GLN A 625 3.75 12.54 -8.25
CA GLN A 625 5.13 12.49 -8.75
C GLN A 625 5.18 12.37 -10.27
N VAL A 626 4.32 11.53 -10.85
CA VAL A 626 4.18 11.41 -12.31
C VAL A 626 3.77 12.74 -12.92
N ARG A 627 2.81 13.46 -12.33
CA ARG A 627 2.33 14.76 -12.82
C ARG A 627 3.45 15.80 -12.81
N MET A 628 4.12 15.96 -11.67
CA MET A 628 5.23 16.90 -11.52
C MET A 628 6.36 16.60 -12.52
N ILE A 629 6.76 15.33 -12.64
CA ILE A 629 7.86 14.97 -13.54
C ILE A 629 7.42 15.08 -15.01
N SER A 630 6.19 14.72 -15.38
CA SER A 630 5.71 14.83 -16.77
C SER A 630 5.57 16.29 -17.21
N GLU A 631 5.16 17.18 -16.31
CA GLU A 631 5.08 18.61 -16.58
C GLU A 631 6.48 19.19 -16.82
N VAL A 632 7.42 18.93 -15.91
CA VAL A 632 8.82 19.39 -16.03
C VAL A 632 9.52 18.80 -17.26
N GLN A 633 9.30 17.52 -17.55
CA GLN A 633 10.01 16.84 -18.64
C GLN A 633 9.37 17.08 -20.00
N ALA A 634 8.04 16.98 -20.12
CA ALA A 634 7.33 16.93 -21.41
C ALA A 634 6.36 18.09 -21.61
N ASN A 635 6.21 19.00 -20.64
CA ASN A 635 5.16 20.02 -20.63
C ASN A 635 3.77 19.40 -20.84
N SER A 636 3.56 18.22 -20.26
CA SER A 636 2.31 17.48 -20.31
C SER A 636 1.63 17.56 -18.95
N GLU A 637 0.53 18.31 -18.91
CA GLU A 637 -0.30 18.47 -17.73
C GLU A 637 -1.34 17.34 -17.64
N ILE A 638 -1.61 16.88 -16.42
CA ILE A 638 -2.67 15.90 -16.13
C ILE A 638 -3.69 16.59 -15.25
N LEU A 639 -4.69 17.21 -15.86
CA LEU A 639 -5.76 17.91 -15.16
C LEU A 639 -6.89 16.95 -14.81
N PHE A 640 -7.46 17.14 -13.61
CA PHE A 640 -8.60 16.38 -13.12
C PHE A 640 -9.82 17.28 -12.98
N HIS A 641 -10.98 16.76 -13.38
CA HIS A 641 -12.26 17.44 -13.25
C HIS A 641 -13.11 16.75 -12.18
N PRO A 642 -13.77 17.50 -11.29
CA PRO A 642 -14.67 16.93 -10.30
C PRO A 642 -15.97 16.48 -10.97
N VAL A 643 -16.45 15.31 -10.59
CA VAL A 643 -17.75 14.78 -10.99
C VAL A 643 -18.42 14.18 -9.75
N GLN A 644 -19.74 14.28 -9.66
CA GLN A 644 -20.51 13.77 -8.53
C GLN A 644 -21.68 12.91 -9.02
N ILE A 645 -21.84 11.72 -8.43
CA ILE A 645 -22.86 10.74 -8.81
C ILE A 645 -23.66 10.32 -7.55
N PRO A 646 -25.00 10.33 -7.57
CA PRO A 646 -25.87 10.70 -8.70
C PRO A 646 -25.79 12.19 -9.03
N PHE A 647 -26.03 12.55 -10.30
CA PHE A 647 -26.00 13.95 -10.72
C PHE A 647 -27.15 14.73 -10.08
N GLN A 648 -26.83 15.88 -9.48
CA GLN A 648 -27.78 16.85 -8.96
C GLN A 648 -27.39 18.24 -9.43
N GLU A 649 -28.38 19.02 -9.89
CA GLU A 649 -28.15 20.38 -10.35
C GLU A 649 -27.89 21.30 -9.15
N ASN A 650 -26.88 22.19 -9.26
CA ASN A 650 -26.46 23.14 -8.23
C ASN A 650 -26.02 22.48 -6.90
N ASP A 651 -25.38 21.31 -6.98
CA ASP A 651 -24.78 20.63 -5.83
C ASP A 651 -23.36 21.15 -5.55
N SER A 652 -22.83 20.87 -4.36
CA SER A 652 -21.44 21.12 -3.98
C SER A 652 -20.64 19.82 -4.00
N TRP A 653 -19.38 19.88 -4.40
CA TRP A 653 -18.52 18.70 -4.43
C TRP A 653 -18.24 18.20 -3.01
N LEU A 654 -18.77 17.02 -2.66
CA LEU A 654 -18.69 16.52 -1.28
C LEU A 654 -17.29 16.03 -0.87
N ALA A 655 -16.32 16.02 -1.79
CA ALA A 655 -14.93 15.65 -1.50
C ALA A 655 -14.11 16.79 -0.85
N VAL A 656 -14.66 18.01 -0.84
CA VAL A 656 -14.10 19.19 -0.18
C VAL A 656 -15.12 19.74 0.81
N GLU A 657 -14.80 20.85 1.46
CA GLU A 657 -15.76 21.52 2.33
C GLU A 657 -16.97 22.01 1.52
N PHE A 658 -18.16 21.69 2.01
CA PHE A 658 -19.46 22.01 1.40
C PHE A 658 -20.25 22.98 2.31
N PRO A 659 -21.24 23.73 1.78
CA PRO A 659 -21.94 24.76 2.54
C PRO A 659 -22.73 24.19 3.74
N GLU A 660 -22.95 25.01 4.78
CA GLU A 660 -23.83 24.63 5.90
C GLU A 660 -25.32 24.69 5.53
N THR A 661 -25.68 25.56 4.57
CA THR A 661 -27.04 25.78 4.09
C THR A 661 -27.08 25.65 2.57
N ASP A 662 -28.09 24.94 2.06
CA ASP A 662 -28.36 24.83 0.64
C ASP A 662 -28.93 26.16 0.13
N GLU A 663 -28.25 26.79 -0.83
CA GLU A 663 -28.64 28.10 -1.37
C GLU A 663 -30.00 28.07 -2.08
N SER A 664 -30.41 26.92 -2.60
CA SER A 664 -31.66 26.77 -3.35
C SER A 664 -32.88 26.65 -2.44
N THR A 665 -32.73 26.00 -1.29
CA THR A 665 -33.82 25.73 -0.35
C THR A 665 -33.79 26.64 0.88
N GLY A 666 -32.64 27.22 1.21
CA GLY A 666 -32.40 27.95 2.45
C GLY A 666 -32.40 27.05 3.70
N GLU A 667 -32.50 25.74 3.52
CA GLU A 667 -32.44 24.75 4.57
C GLU A 667 -30.99 24.31 4.81
N ARG A 668 -30.76 23.52 5.86
CA ARG A 668 -29.44 22.95 6.12
C ARG A 668 -29.03 22.04 4.96
N PHE A 669 -27.81 22.19 4.48
CA PHE A 669 -27.25 21.28 3.48
C PHE A 669 -27.00 19.91 4.12
N GLU A 670 -27.73 18.90 3.67
CA GLU A 670 -27.58 17.52 4.11
C GLU A 670 -27.43 16.64 2.87
N PRO A 671 -26.33 15.88 2.73
CA PRO A 671 -26.22 14.87 1.69
C PRO A 671 -27.44 13.93 1.79
N LYS A 672 -28.05 13.56 0.67
CA LYS A 672 -29.31 12.79 0.67
C LYS A 672 -29.13 11.32 0.30
N ASN A 673 -28.06 11.01 -0.44
CA ASN A 673 -27.78 9.70 -1.01
C ASN A 673 -26.34 9.29 -0.74
N ASP A 674 -26.05 7.99 -0.88
CA ASP A 674 -24.67 7.53 -1.03
C ASP A 674 -24.11 8.13 -2.33
N THR A 675 -23.02 8.88 -2.19
CA THR A 675 -22.47 9.68 -3.28
C THR A 675 -21.10 9.17 -3.68
N VAL A 676 -20.82 9.10 -4.97
CA VAL A 676 -19.48 8.88 -5.51
C VAL A 676 -18.94 10.21 -6.00
N CYS A 677 -17.87 10.68 -5.38
CA CYS A 677 -17.10 11.86 -5.80
C CYS A 677 -15.92 11.38 -6.64
N LEU A 678 -15.91 11.77 -7.90
CA LEU A 678 -14.92 11.36 -8.89
C LEU A 678 -13.99 12.53 -9.19
N ALA A 679 -12.69 12.26 -9.24
CA ALA A 679 -11.72 13.11 -9.93
C ALA A 679 -11.37 12.40 -11.24
N VAL A 680 -11.80 12.98 -12.37
CA VAL A 680 -11.73 12.35 -13.69
C VAL A 680 -10.72 13.04 -14.58
N HIS A 681 -9.77 12.27 -15.13
CA HIS A 681 -8.87 12.72 -16.19
C HIS A 681 -9.23 12.05 -17.53
N GLY A 682 -9.23 12.84 -18.62
CA GLY A 682 -9.38 12.38 -20.00
C GLY A 682 -10.74 12.71 -20.64
N ASP A 683 -10.71 13.44 -21.77
CA ASP A 683 -11.91 13.98 -22.45
C ASP A 683 -12.92 12.93 -22.92
N ILE A 684 -12.46 11.69 -23.17
CA ILE A 684 -13.31 10.59 -23.59
C ILE A 684 -14.36 10.21 -22.53
N ALA A 685 -14.09 10.52 -21.25
CA ALA A 685 -15.00 10.25 -20.14
C ALA A 685 -16.37 10.91 -20.35
N GLY A 686 -16.39 12.14 -20.90
CA GLY A 686 -17.61 12.90 -21.17
C GLY A 686 -18.43 12.39 -22.37
N LYS A 687 -17.83 11.56 -23.24
CA LYS A 687 -18.54 10.90 -24.36
C LYS A 687 -19.27 9.66 -23.85
N SER A 688 -20.27 9.85 -22.99
CA SER A 688 -20.91 8.77 -22.22
C SER A 688 -21.54 7.64 -23.04
N ALA A 689 -21.91 7.90 -24.31
CA ALA A 689 -22.43 6.87 -25.22
C ALA A 689 -21.33 6.00 -25.88
N ALA A 690 -20.07 6.44 -25.84
CA ALA A 690 -18.93 5.72 -26.42
C ALA A 690 -18.45 4.61 -25.46
N MET A 691 -17.74 3.62 -26.02
CA MET A 691 -17.02 2.63 -25.21
C MET A 691 -15.91 3.30 -24.41
N GLN A 692 -15.83 2.96 -23.13
CA GLN A 692 -14.88 3.53 -22.19
C GLN A 692 -13.77 2.54 -21.87
N SER A 693 -12.58 3.07 -21.65
CA SER A 693 -11.39 2.36 -21.20
C SER A 693 -10.76 3.21 -20.11
N ALA A 694 -10.71 2.73 -18.86
CA ALA A 694 -10.23 3.54 -17.76
C ALA A 694 -9.54 2.71 -16.68
N LEU A 695 -8.64 3.35 -15.94
CA LEU A 695 -8.05 2.83 -14.71
C LEU A 695 -8.61 3.61 -13.52
N VAL A 696 -8.87 2.90 -12.43
CA VAL A 696 -9.07 3.48 -11.10
C VAL A 696 -7.71 3.49 -10.41
N VAL A 697 -7.20 4.69 -10.14
CA VAL A 697 -5.88 4.90 -9.53
C VAL A 697 -5.92 4.61 -8.04
N ASP A 698 -6.93 5.16 -7.34
CA ASP A 698 -7.20 4.92 -5.93
C ASP A 698 -8.71 5.12 -5.67
N GLU A 699 -9.22 4.51 -4.59
CA GLU A 699 -10.60 4.67 -4.13
C GLU A 699 -10.70 4.55 -2.60
N TRP A 700 -11.60 5.33 -2.00
CA TRP A 700 -11.91 5.19 -0.59
C TRP A 700 -13.28 5.73 -0.21
N THR A 701 -13.79 5.21 0.89
CA THR A 701 -15.09 5.62 1.43
C THR A 701 -14.93 6.34 2.74
N GLU A 702 -15.56 7.50 2.84
CA GLU A 702 -15.72 8.31 4.04
C GLU A 702 -17.18 8.28 4.48
N PHE A 703 -17.41 8.54 5.76
CA PHE A 703 -18.75 8.57 6.32
C PHE A 703 -19.01 9.94 6.94
N VAL A 704 -20.09 10.58 6.52
CA VAL A 704 -20.53 11.85 7.10
C VAL A 704 -21.27 11.56 8.40
N PRO A 705 -20.77 12.03 9.57
CA PRO A 705 -21.45 11.81 10.83
C PRO A 705 -22.75 12.60 10.89
N ASN A 706 -23.79 12.01 11.47
CA ASN A 706 -25.02 12.74 11.76
C ASN A 706 -24.74 13.86 12.77
N PRO A 707 -25.30 15.07 12.58
CA PRO A 707 -25.05 16.20 13.46
C PRO A 707 -25.69 16.04 14.84
N LYS A 708 -26.70 15.18 14.96
CA LYS A 708 -27.32 14.79 16.22
C LYS A 708 -27.56 13.29 16.20
N GLU A 709 -27.19 12.63 17.28
CA GLU A 709 -27.33 11.18 17.40
C GLU A 709 -27.88 10.78 18.77
N VAL A 710 -28.90 9.93 18.80
CA VAL A 710 -29.38 9.31 20.04
C VAL A 710 -28.53 8.05 20.28
N THR A 711 -27.40 8.24 20.96
CA THR A 711 -26.46 7.16 21.29
C THR A 711 -26.43 6.86 22.78
N GLY A 712 -25.89 5.68 23.14
CA GLY A 712 -25.54 5.34 24.52
C GLY A 712 -24.08 5.65 24.80
N ILE A 713 -23.77 6.18 25.99
CA ILE A 713 -22.39 6.45 26.39
C ILE A 713 -21.70 5.11 26.71
N ALA A 714 -20.82 4.67 25.80
CA ALA A 714 -19.75 3.73 26.12
C ALA A 714 -18.43 4.51 26.09
N TYR A 715 -17.78 4.68 27.25
CA TYR A 715 -16.46 5.29 27.32
C TYR A 715 -15.42 4.31 26.77
N ASN A 716 -15.15 4.40 25.48
CA ASN A 716 -13.84 4.05 24.92
C ASN A 716 -13.12 5.36 24.59
N TYR A 717 -12.22 5.78 25.49
CA TYR A 717 -11.30 6.88 25.21
C TYR A 717 -10.16 6.32 24.37
N ASP A 718 -10.23 6.61 23.07
CA ASP A 718 -9.21 6.32 22.08
C ASP A 718 -8.07 7.34 22.26
N GLN A 719 -6.96 6.90 22.87
CA GLN A 719 -5.77 7.74 22.99
C GLN A 719 -5.06 7.75 21.63
N PRO A 720 -4.47 8.86 21.17
CA PRO A 720 -3.79 8.90 19.87
C PRO A 720 -2.75 7.77 19.73
N ASN A 721 -2.85 6.96 18.67
CA ASN A 721 -1.90 5.90 18.29
C ASN A 721 -0.48 6.41 17.97
N ALA A 722 -0.26 7.74 18.04
CA ALA A 722 1.01 8.41 17.78
C ALA A 722 1.96 8.47 18.99
N SER A 723 1.95 7.48 19.90
CA SER A 723 3.07 7.35 20.83
C SER A 723 4.22 6.66 20.10
N ALA A 724 5.29 7.41 19.78
CA ALA A 724 6.48 6.83 19.16
C ALA A 724 6.97 5.64 20.02
N PRO A 725 7.00 4.40 19.48
CA PRO A 725 7.27 3.21 20.27
C PRO A 725 8.67 3.19 20.89
N ASN A 726 9.59 4.05 20.43
CA ASN A 726 10.96 4.17 20.93
C ASN A 726 11.45 5.63 20.84
N ALA A 727 11.13 6.46 21.83
CA ALA A 727 11.81 7.75 21.98
C ALA A 727 13.14 7.54 22.72
N MET A 728 14.27 7.72 22.04
CA MET A 728 15.60 7.66 22.64
C MET A 728 16.10 9.08 22.95
N LEU A 729 16.42 9.34 24.22
CA LEU A 729 17.13 10.56 24.62
C LEU A 729 18.63 10.31 24.53
N LEU A 730 19.26 10.83 23.47
CA LEU A 730 20.72 10.82 23.34
C LEU A 730 21.31 12.05 24.05
N ALA A 731 21.80 11.86 25.27
CA ALA A 731 22.50 12.91 26.00
C ALA A 731 23.96 12.99 25.53
N ILE A 732 24.40 14.19 25.14
CA ILE A 732 25.80 14.50 24.83
C ILE A 732 26.33 15.41 25.93
N GLU A 733 27.54 15.13 26.42
CA GLU A 733 28.18 15.94 27.46
C GLU A 733 28.57 17.31 26.86
N PRO A 734 27.96 18.42 27.32
CA PRO A 734 28.06 19.71 26.65
C PRO A 734 29.36 20.47 26.96
N THR A 735 30.15 20.04 27.95
CA THR A 735 31.37 20.73 28.40
C THR A 735 32.67 20.15 27.81
N GLY A 736 32.58 19.07 27.02
CA GLY A 736 33.74 18.32 26.50
C GLY A 736 34.49 17.56 27.59
N SER A 737 33.88 17.33 28.75
CA SER A 737 34.50 16.61 29.87
C SER A 737 34.67 15.13 29.55
N LYS A 738 35.82 14.55 29.94
CA LYS A 738 36.08 13.11 29.84
C LYS A 738 35.21 12.25 30.77
N LYS A 739 34.51 12.87 31.72
CA LYS A 739 33.65 12.19 32.70
C LYS A 739 32.30 12.87 32.78
N TRP A 740 31.25 12.06 32.85
CA TRP A 740 29.89 12.53 33.07
C TRP A 740 29.72 13.08 34.49
N ASN A 741 29.04 14.23 34.58
CA ASN A 741 28.56 14.80 35.83
C ASN A 741 27.05 14.52 35.95
N TRP A 742 26.63 14.04 37.12
CA TRP A 742 25.22 13.75 37.43
C TRP A 742 24.33 14.98 37.30
N ASP A 743 24.76 16.15 37.77
CA ASP A 743 23.97 17.38 37.71
C ASP A 743 23.73 17.82 36.26
N ILE A 744 24.72 17.60 35.39
CA ILE A 744 24.63 17.89 33.95
C ILE A 744 23.64 16.91 33.29
N LEU A 745 23.72 15.62 33.61
CA LEU A 745 22.81 14.62 33.05
C LEU A 745 21.35 14.87 33.51
N PHE A 746 21.13 15.19 34.78
CA PHE A 746 19.82 15.58 35.29
C PHE A 746 19.32 16.87 34.65
N GLY A 747 20.20 17.86 34.47
CA GLY A 747 19.87 19.10 33.77
C GLY A 747 19.43 18.88 32.32
N ILE A 748 20.11 17.98 31.58
CA ILE A 748 19.72 17.60 30.21
C ILE A 748 18.33 16.96 30.20
N LEU A 749 18.05 16.07 31.15
CA LEU A 749 16.75 15.41 31.25
C LEU A 749 15.63 16.40 31.58
N ASP A 750 15.83 17.26 32.57
CA ASP A 750 14.85 18.26 33.00
C ASP A 750 14.57 19.28 31.90
N ASP A 751 15.63 19.78 31.23
CA ASP A 751 15.48 20.70 30.10
C ASP A 751 14.73 20.03 28.93
N THR A 752 15.04 18.76 28.63
CA THR A 752 14.35 18.00 27.59
C THR A 752 12.87 17.81 27.92
N LEU A 753 12.53 17.43 29.15
CA LEU A 753 11.14 17.24 29.58
C LEU A 753 10.36 18.56 29.58
N ARG A 754 10.98 19.64 30.05
CA ARG A 754 10.39 20.98 30.01
C ARG A 754 10.11 21.42 28.57
N ARG A 755 11.04 21.16 27.65
CA ARG A 755 10.87 21.47 26.22
C ARG A 755 9.83 20.59 25.54
N ALA A 756 9.74 19.31 25.90
CA ALA A 756 8.69 18.43 25.39
C ALA A 756 7.31 18.95 25.78
N LYS A 757 7.15 19.41 27.04
CA LYS A 757 5.91 20.05 27.51
C LYS A 757 5.62 21.38 26.83
N SER A 758 6.63 22.21 26.57
CA SER A 758 6.43 23.49 25.88
C SER A 758 6.10 23.34 24.39
N ARG A 759 6.42 22.18 23.79
CA ARG A 759 6.07 21.84 22.41
C ARG A 759 4.71 21.15 22.28
N ALA A 760 4.05 20.81 23.39
CA ALA A 760 2.72 20.25 23.38
C ALA A 760 1.70 21.38 23.11
N VAL A 761 1.42 21.60 21.82
CA VAL A 761 0.39 22.52 21.34
C VAL A 761 -0.77 21.69 20.82
N GLU A 762 -1.99 21.97 21.29
CA GLU A 762 -3.20 21.29 20.79
C GLU A 762 -3.69 21.97 19.51
N PRO A 763 -4.36 21.25 18.59
CA PRO A 763 -4.92 21.85 17.37
C PRO A 763 -5.82 23.07 17.65
N ALA A 764 -6.57 23.06 18.76
CA ALA A 764 -7.38 24.21 19.17
C ALA A 764 -6.55 25.47 19.44
N HIS A 765 -5.37 25.31 20.06
CA HIS A 765 -4.46 26.44 20.33
C HIS A 765 -3.82 27.01 19.06
N LEU A 766 -3.62 26.20 18.01
CA LEU A 766 -3.13 26.67 16.70
C LEU A 766 -4.22 27.44 15.95
N LEU A 767 -5.47 27.00 16.05
CA LEU A 767 -6.62 27.60 15.37
C LEU A 767 -7.11 28.90 16.03
N GLU A 768 -6.80 29.11 17.31
CA GLU A 768 -7.19 30.32 18.06
C GLU A 768 -6.28 31.53 17.79
N ASP A 769 -5.05 31.34 17.27
CA ASP A 769 -4.10 32.45 17.12
C ASP A 769 -3.20 32.32 15.87
N VAL A 770 -3.35 33.25 14.93
CA VAL A 770 -2.56 33.40 13.69
C VAL A 770 -1.04 33.42 13.95
N ALA A 771 -0.60 33.91 15.12
CA ALA A 771 0.82 33.91 15.48
C ALA A 771 1.35 32.48 15.74
N LEU A 772 0.53 31.58 16.27
CA LEU A 772 0.89 30.18 16.54
C LEU A 772 0.82 29.32 15.27
N ASP A 773 -0.09 29.64 14.34
CA ASP A 773 -0.13 29.04 12.99
C ASP A 773 1.21 29.27 12.24
N THR A 774 1.71 30.51 12.28
CA THR A 774 3.02 30.89 11.70
C THR A 774 4.20 30.14 12.37
N LEU A 775 4.05 29.73 13.64
CA LEU A 775 5.07 29.04 14.44
C LEU A 775 5.05 27.51 14.25
N SER A 776 4.04 26.94 13.60
CA SER A 776 3.89 25.48 13.43
C SER A 776 5.16 24.80 12.86
N PRO A 777 5.84 25.35 11.84
CA PRO A 777 7.11 24.78 11.34
C PRO A 777 8.25 24.77 12.37
N MET A 778 8.25 25.69 13.35
CA MET A 778 9.29 25.77 14.41
C MET A 778 9.20 24.62 15.42
N THR A 779 8.07 23.92 15.50
CA THR A 779 7.91 22.77 16.41
C THR A 779 8.66 21.52 15.93
N VAL A 780 8.99 21.46 14.63
CA VAL A 780 9.58 20.29 13.96
C VAL A 780 11.04 20.54 13.51
N ALA A 781 11.51 21.79 13.53
CA ALA A 781 12.82 22.19 13.02
C ALA A 781 13.97 22.00 14.04
N ASN A 782 15.18 21.76 13.53
CA ASN A 782 16.40 21.65 14.32
C ASN A 782 16.87 23.04 14.79
N PHE A 783 17.36 23.13 16.03
CA PHE A 783 17.83 24.39 16.63
C PHE A 783 19.35 24.35 16.78
N ASP A 784 20.06 25.18 16.03
CA ASP A 784 21.52 25.27 16.08
C ASP A 784 21.94 26.62 16.67
N LEU A 785 22.44 26.59 17.92
CA LEU A 785 22.98 27.75 18.62
C LEU A 785 24.25 28.32 17.98
N HIS A 786 24.93 27.54 17.13
CA HIS A 786 26.19 27.92 16.50
C HIS A 786 26.07 28.25 15.01
N GLN A 787 24.85 28.28 14.45
CA GLN A 787 24.57 28.63 13.04
C GLN A 787 25.39 27.78 12.03
N THR A 788 25.73 26.55 12.38
CA THR A 788 26.51 25.64 11.53
C THR A 788 25.67 24.90 10.48
N GLY A 789 24.34 24.99 10.55
CA GLY A 789 23.38 24.48 9.55
C GLY A 789 22.21 25.43 9.24
N VAL A 790 21.30 25.01 8.35
CA VAL A 790 20.05 25.74 8.05
C VAL A 790 19.16 25.73 9.29
N SER A 791 19.03 26.88 9.95
CA SER A 791 18.23 27.10 11.15
C SER A 791 17.04 28.00 10.81
N LEU A 792 15.82 27.62 11.18
CA LEU A 792 14.60 28.43 11.05
C LEU A 792 14.42 29.35 12.27
N ASP A 793 15.51 29.99 12.71
CA ASP A 793 15.46 30.92 13.84
C ASP A 793 14.86 32.27 13.41
N TYR A 794 13.54 32.34 13.39
CA TYR A 794 12.78 33.54 13.01
C TYR A 794 13.02 34.74 13.93
N LEU A 795 13.71 34.58 15.08
CA LEU A 795 14.20 35.70 15.89
C LEU A 795 15.09 36.66 15.08
N VAL A 796 15.69 36.18 13.98
CA VAL A 796 16.56 36.97 13.09
C VAL A 796 15.81 37.51 11.87
N ALA A 797 14.63 36.98 11.53
CA ALA A 797 14.03 37.15 10.21
C ALA A 797 12.85 38.14 10.12
N SER A 798 12.24 38.57 11.23
CA SER A 798 11.11 39.53 11.18
C SER A 798 10.96 40.37 12.46
N ASP A 799 11.20 41.68 12.32
CA ASP A 799 10.94 42.67 13.39
C ASP A 799 9.44 42.77 13.73
N GLU A 800 8.57 42.51 12.75
CA GLU A 800 7.11 42.57 12.88
C GLU A 800 6.58 41.39 13.72
N PHE A 801 7.20 40.22 13.58
CA PHE A 801 6.95 39.04 14.40
C PHE A 801 7.33 39.28 15.88
N LEU A 802 8.53 39.84 16.13
CA LEU A 802 8.97 40.17 17.50
C LEU A 802 8.06 41.20 18.17
N PHE A 803 7.54 42.16 17.41
CA PHE A 803 6.57 43.14 17.90
C PHE A 803 5.23 42.48 18.28
N SER A 804 4.70 41.60 17.43
CA SER A 804 3.44 40.87 17.69
C SER A 804 3.54 39.96 18.92
N MET A 805 4.62 39.20 19.04
CA MET A 805 4.84 38.30 20.18
C MET A 805 5.03 39.04 21.51
N LYS A 806 5.73 40.18 21.49
CA LYS A 806 5.94 41.03 22.67
C LYS A 806 4.62 41.63 23.18
N ASN A 807 3.69 41.96 22.29
CA ASN A 807 2.38 42.48 22.65
C ASN A 807 1.43 41.41 23.24
N LYS A 808 1.62 40.13 22.87
CA LYS A 808 0.80 39.01 23.37
C LYS A 808 1.32 38.36 24.65
N ASN A 809 2.40 38.89 25.23
CA ASN A 809 2.97 38.42 26.50
C ASN A 809 3.41 36.94 26.48
N PHE A 810 3.76 36.41 25.30
CA PHE A 810 4.35 35.07 25.20
C PHE A 810 5.77 35.08 25.78
N ALA A 811 6.10 34.06 26.57
CA ALA A 811 7.45 33.88 27.11
C ALA A 811 8.39 33.35 26.02
N ILE A 812 8.94 34.24 25.19
CA ILE A 812 10.05 33.86 24.29
C ILE A 812 11.32 33.69 25.13
N TYR A 813 12.09 32.64 24.84
CA TYR A 813 13.41 32.39 25.43
C TYR A 813 14.26 33.66 25.28
N LYS A 814 14.63 34.29 26.41
CA LYS A 814 15.64 35.35 26.41
C LYS A 814 17.02 34.70 26.42
N ASP A 815 17.94 35.27 25.66
CA ASP A 815 19.34 34.86 25.56
C ASP A 815 19.92 34.39 26.90
N PHE A 816 20.61 33.26 26.84
CA PHE A 816 21.66 32.95 27.80
C PHE A 816 22.73 34.02 27.62
N LYS A 817 22.67 35.09 28.42
CA LYS A 817 23.82 36.01 28.52
C LYS A 817 24.98 35.20 29.08
N SER A 818 26.01 35.08 28.25
CA SER A 818 27.31 34.44 28.49
C SER A 818 27.89 34.67 29.88
#